data_AF-M6V988-F1
#
_entry.id   AF-M6V988-F1
#
_cell.length_a   1.000
_cell.length_b   1.000
_cell.length_c   1.000
_cell.angle_alpha   90.00
_cell.angle_beta   90.00
_cell.angle_gamma   90.00
#
_symmetry.space_group_name_H-M   'P 1'
#
loop_
_entity.id
_entity.type
_entity.pdbx_description
1 polymer ?
#
loop_
_entity_poly.entity_id
_entity_poly.type
_entity_poly.pdbx_seq_one_letter_code
_entity_poly.pdbx_strand_id
1 'polypeptide(L)'
;MKNWIRSRFLTTSFGSFFWIVFGILLILPLLSFYPWKFRIVFVFLFVCFAVLDVLFPLVATFFLAASGIVFGNHPGGRFLELQDCLWIFWCVRGIVENYFRGSGIFTDAFWKHPIGILLLLFFGAGVLSLIANPDLFFDFRFYQKGWFWFLHSTELEPAYPIKLLLLGILFLFGLIARKNWLGDISGSSAVNPVYRVFASGVVVGMIVSITVGWLEYFSPEVKSILDFYHKWLDGYKFSAIPHSLIPFLKRFLPKFGIQSLFWNRSWFSIYLISGLPFLFYCVFAGSENFKIGIFKKSKVFEGGAVSYRSRWFLLSVVLLVFGATFFWIGARGGIFSFVTFCVLSVFILPFFLVKNRNTSRMFAAILASHFVMMGILFPLSVIWMRVGPMDPERFSHFLAGLTLGIGKPLLGGGFESYGWYNECCLNPEGRSSTYHTTHNQFLQIFSGLGITGLAFYSLLWCFLFYELLKFRKNDRSVLVSSVFFSSVAAVFVYSFFQEWFYLRVVYFQWIALFPFFTERSAAKVRFRFHRKNITILLCLILVLLFGSWFLFPTKTFRSGIYFPPKGRGYKAWILEGNGKMSLASRPELYLITPNREMDRRSTLSISVSGGYRKIHPRTIKGLKEEYLAFRTVKGKNILKTECTLRQKTDPFRTLNFWSRRPLDPEPRKICSQIRIRKKVDLLPKKVLRKRFKKRS
;
A
#
# COMPACT_ATOMS: atom_id res chain seq x y z
N MET A 1 -24.48 -23.13 25.10
CA MET A 1 -23.45 -22.07 25.06
C MET A 1 -23.65 -21.06 23.92
N LYS A 2 -23.71 -21.47 22.64
CA LYS A 2 -23.82 -20.57 21.47
C LYS A 2 -25.07 -19.65 21.50
N ASN A 3 -26.23 -20.19 21.88
CA ASN A 3 -27.48 -19.42 21.97
C ASN A 3 -27.52 -18.46 23.17
N TRP A 4 -26.83 -18.80 24.27
CA TRP A 4 -26.77 -17.99 25.49
C TRP A 4 -25.82 -16.78 25.35
N ILE A 5 -24.68 -16.95 24.68
CA ILE A 5 -23.78 -15.83 24.35
C ILE A 5 -24.47 -14.89 23.35
N ARG A 6 -25.19 -15.45 22.37
CA ARG A 6 -25.96 -14.69 21.39
C ARG A 6 -27.10 -13.90 22.03
N SER A 7 -27.86 -14.48 22.95
CA SER A 7 -28.93 -13.77 23.65
C SER A 7 -28.41 -12.67 24.58
N ARG A 8 -27.30 -12.91 25.30
CA ARG A 8 -26.65 -11.89 26.14
C ARG A 8 -26.03 -10.75 25.33
N PHE A 9 -25.38 -11.01 24.21
CA PHE A 9 -24.78 -9.95 23.38
C PHE A 9 -25.82 -9.04 22.73
N LEU A 10 -26.99 -9.60 22.40
CA LEU A 10 -28.14 -8.84 21.89
C LEU A 10 -28.83 -7.99 22.98
N THR A 11 -28.50 -8.16 24.26
CA THR A 11 -28.92 -7.20 25.29
C THR A 11 -28.13 -5.89 25.12
N THR A 12 -28.84 -4.76 25.10
CA THR A 12 -28.27 -3.43 24.82
C THR A 12 -27.13 -3.06 25.77
N SER A 13 -27.14 -3.53 27.01
CA SER A 13 -26.12 -3.24 28.02
C SER A 13 -24.78 -3.96 27.77
N PHE A 14 -24.80 -5.28 27.51
CA PHE A 14 -23.57 -6.05 27.33
C PHE A 14 -22.88 -5.75 25.99
N GLY A 15 -23.66 -5.60 24.91
CA GLY A 15 -23.11 -5.22 23.60
C GLY A 15 -22.44 -3.85 23.64
N SER A 16 -23.06 -2.87 24.30
CA SER A 16 -22.48 -1.52 24.46
C SER A 16 -21.19 -1.55 25.28
N PHE A 17 -21.17 -2.29 26.39
CA PHE A 17 -19.97 -2.46 27.22
C PHE A 17 -18.81 -3.08 26.43
N PHE A 18 -19.08 -4.13 25.64
CA PHE A 18 -18.06 -4.76 24.79
C PHE A 18 -17.44 -3.76 23.79
N TRP A 19 -18.26 -2.98 23.10
CA TRP A 19 -17.78 -1.99 22.13
C TRP A 19 -16.98 -0.86 22.78
N ILE A 20 -17.36 -0.43 23.99
CA ILE A 20 -16.60 0.55 24.77
C ILE A 20 -15.21 -0.02 25.13
N VAL A 21 -15.16 -1.22 25.72
CA VAL A 21 -13.89 -1.86 26.12
C VAL A 21 -12.98 -2.08 24.90
N PHE A 22 -13.54 -2.59 23.80
CA PHE A 22 -12.79 -2.79 22.57
C PHE A 22 -12.25 -1.47 21.99
N GLY A 23 -13.08 -0.42 21.97
CA GLY A 23 -12.66 0.91 21.51
C GLY A 23 -11.52 1.50 22.35
N ILE A 24 -11.61 1.36 23.68
CA ILE A 24 -10.56 1.79 24.61
C ILE A 24 -9.25 1.04 24.31
N LEU A 25 -9.29 -0.30 24.21
CA LEU A 25 -8.10 -1.10 23.92
C LEU A 25 -7.45 -0.75 22.57
N LEU A 26 -8.24 -0.29 21.60
CA LEU A 26 -7.76 0.06 20.28
C LEU A 26 -7.03 1.41 20.25
N ILE A 27 -7.57 2.42 20.94
CA ILE A 27 -7.01 3.79 20.93
C ILE A 27 -5.87 3.99 21.94
N LEU A 28 -5.91 3.29 23.08
CA LEU A 28 -4.94 3.44 24.18
C LEU A 28 -3.47 3.43 23.71
N PRO A 29 -3.04 2.50 22.83
CA PRO A 29 -1.65 2.42 22.41
C PRO A 29 -1.15 3.66 21.64
N LEU A 30 -2.04 4.44 21.02
CA LEU A 30 -1.66 5.70 20.36
C LEU A 30 -1.26 6.77 21.37
N LEU A 31 -1.89 6.79 22.55
CA LEU A 31 -1.78 7.93 23.46
C LEU A 31 -0.35 8.13 23.99
N SER A 32 0.39 7.05 24.26
CA SER A 32 1.77 7.10 24.78
C SER A 32 2.76 7.80 23.84
N PHE A 33 2.48 7.87 22.54
CA PHE A 33 3.42 8.33 21.51
C PHE A 33 3.15 9.73 20.99
N TYR A 34 1.99 10.30 21.32
CA TYR A 34 1.61 11.65 20.91
C TYR A 34 1.62 12.63 22.08
N PRO A 35 1.91 13.93 21.87
CA PRO A 35 1.73 14.97 22.89
C PRO A 35 0.28 15.07 23.37
N TRP A 36 0.07 15.52 24.62
CA TRP A 36 -1.25 15.56 25.27
C TRP A 36 -2.35 16.25 24.45
N LYS A 37 -2.01 17.32 23.72
CA LYS A 37 -2.95 18.05 22.85
C LYS A 37 -3.53 17.16 21.75
N PHE A 38 -2.72 16.31 21.15
CA PHE A 38 -3.15 15.36 20.11
C PHE A 38 -3.90 14.16 20.70
N ARG A 39 -3.52 13.72 21.92
CA ARG A 39 -4.24 12.64 22.62
C ARG A 39 -5.72 12.97 22.77
N ILE A 40 -6.05 14.19 23.21
CA ILE A 40 -7.43 14.65 23.39
C ILE A 40 -8.18 14.62 22.05
N VAL A 41 -7.57 15.15 20.99
CA VAL A 41 -8.18 15.18 19.65
C VAL A 41 -8.42 13.77 19.13
N PHE A 42 -7.47 12.85 19.27
CA PHE A 42 -7.65 11.47 18.81
C PHE A 42 -8.75 10.75 19.57
N VAL A 43 -8.76 10.86 20.90
CA VAL A 43 -9.80 10.24 21.73
C VAL A 43 -11.15 10.83 21.35
N PHE A 44 -11.26 12.15 21.20
CA PHE A 44 -12.49 12.81 20.80
C PHE A 44 -12.97 12.31 19.42
N LEU A 45 -12.11 12.36 18.39
CA LEU A 45 -12.48 11.91 17.04
C LEU A 45 -12.87 10.44 17.01
N PHE A 46 -12.13 9.58 17.72
CA PHE A 46 -12.41 8.15 17.78
C PHE A 46 -13.71 7.85 18.53
N VAL A 47 -13.94 8.49 19.68
CA VAL A 47 -15.19 8.32 20.45
C VAL A 47 -16.38 8.83 19.64
N CYS A 48 -16.27 10.00 19.03
CA CYS A 48 -17.32 10.54 18.15
C CYS A 48 -17.64 9.57 17.01
N PHE A 49 -16.62 9.00 16.36
CA PHE A 49 -16.83 8.00 15.32
C PHE A 49 -17.42 6.70 15.86
N ALA A 50 -16.93 6.19 16.99
CA ALA A 50 -17.43 4.95 17.59
C ALA A 50 -18.91 5.09 17.99
N VAL A 51 -19.28 6.21 18.61
CA VAL A 51 -20.68 6.55 18.93
C VAL A 51 -21.50 6.67 17.64
N LEU A 52 -20.99 7.37 16.62
CA LEU A 52 -21.65 7.50 15.34
C LEU A 52 -21.86 6.14 14.66
N ASP A 53 -20.87 5.25 14.67
CA ASP A 53 -21.01 3.90 14.13
C ASP A 53 -22.04 3.12 14.95
N VAL A 54 -22.01 3.25 16.28
CA VAL A 54 -22.95 2.57 17.19
C VAL A 54 -24.39 2.91 16.88
N LEU A 55 -24.69 4.20 16.75
CA LEU A 55 -26.04 4.72 16.55
C LEU A 55 -26.46 4.71 15.07
N PHE A 56 -25.56 5.08 14.16
CA PHE A 56 -25.84 5.32 12.74
C PHE A 56 -24.76 4.68 11.84
N PRO A 57 -24.71 3.34 11.73
CA PRO A 57 -23.63 2.62 11.06
C PRO A 57 -23.47 2.94 9.57
N LEU A 58 -24.56 3.29 8.87
CA LEU A 58 -24.49 3.78 7.49
C LEU A 58 -23.83 5.16 7.42
N VAL A 59 -24.22 6.09 8.28
CA VAL A 59 -23.62 7.43 8.34
C VAL A 59 -22.13 7.34 8.70
N ALA A 60 -21.76 6.45 9.64
CA ALA A 60 -20.35 6.19 9.92
C ALA A 60 -19.58 5.63 8.71
N THR A 61 -20.20 4.73 7.93
CA THR A 61 -19.60 4.23 6.68
C THR A 61 -19.33 5.36 5.69
N PHE A 62 -20.26 6.31 5.56
CA PHE A 62 -20.08 7.50 4.71
C PHE A 62 -18.88 8.33 5.14
N PHE A 63 -18.84 8.73 6.41
CA PHE A 63 -17.75 9.57 6.93
C PHE A 63 -16.41 8.85 6.89
N LEU A 64 -16.36 7.55 7.16
CA LEU A 64 -15.12 6.78 7.10
C LEU A 64 -14.56 6.75 5.68
N ALA A 65 -15.41 6.50 4.67
CA ALA A 65 -15.02 6.53 3.26
C ALA A 65 -14.60 7.95 2.80
N ALA A 66 -15.27 9.00 3.27
CA ALA A 66 -14.97 10.40 2.92
C ALA A 66 -13.69 10.93 3.59
N SER A 67 -13.42 10.50 4.83
CA SER A 67 -12.25 10.91 5.62
C SER A 67 -10.92 10.39 5.08
N GLY A 68 -10.99 9.55 4.03
CA GLY A 68 -9.86 9.01 3.30
C GLY A 68 -8.79 10.03 2.93
N ILE A 69 -9.13 11.31 2.76
CA ILE A 69 -8.22 12.38 2.31
C ILE A 69 -7.52 13.16 3.42
N VAL A 70 -7.93 13.00 4.69
CA VAL A 70 -7.57 13.92 5.80
C VAL A 70 -6.37 13.42 6.62
N PHE A 71 -6.16 12.11 6.69
CA PHE A 71 -5.07 11.51 7.46
C PHE A 71 -3.86 11.31 6.56
N GLY A 72 -2.64 11.64 7.05
CA GLY A 72 -1.37 11.65 6.31
C GLY A 72 -1.18 10.42 5.42
N ASN A 73 -1.73 10.49 4.21
CA ASN A 73 -2.03 9.32 3.39
C ASN A 73 -0.79 8.97 2.59
N HIS A 74 0.24 8.61 3.31
CA HIS A 74 1.52 8.17 2.81
C HIS A 74 2.11 7.14 3.77
N PRO A 75 3.08 6.33 3.33
CA PRO A 75 3.70 5.32 4.19
C PRO A 75 4.28 6.00 5.43
N GLY A 76 3.83 5.60 6.62
CA GLY A 76 4.30 6.15 7.90
C GLY A 76 3.88 7.59 8.21
N GLY A 77 2.92 8.16 7.48
CA GLY A 77 2.41 9.50 7.76
C GLY A 77 1.76 9.57 9.15
N ARG A 78 1.98 10.68 9.85
CA ARG A 78 1.38 10.85 11.19
C ARG A 78 -0.14 10.86 11.08
N PHE A 79 -0.79 10.30 12.12
CA PHE A 79 -2.23 10.19 12.25
C PHE A 79 -2.91 9.15 11.35
N LEU A 80 -2.17 8.49 10.45
CA LEU A 80 -2.69 7.33 9.71
C LEU A 80 -3.13 6.22 10.67
N GLU A 81 -2.50 6.12 11.85
CA GLU A 81 -2.82 5.12 12.85
C GLU A 81 -4.22 5.31 13.45
N LEU A 82 -4.69 6.57 13.54
CA LEU A 82 -6.07 6.85 13.92
C LEU A 82 -7.02 6.31 12.86
N GLN A 83 -6.73 6.54 11.58
CA GLN A 83 -7.53 6.02 10.48
C GLN A 83 -7.56 4.48 10.50
N ASP A 84 -6.43 3.83 10.74
CA ASP A 84 -6.36 2.37 10.91
C ASP A 84 -7.26 1.89 12.05
N CYS A 85 -7.28 2.60 13.20
CA CYS A 85 -8.18 2.29 14.31
C CYS A 85 -9.66 2.42 13.90
N LEU A 86 -10.04 3.46 13.17
CA LEU A 86 -11.42 3.64 12.71
C LEU A 86 -11.85 2.49 11.77
N TRP A 87 -10.97 2.08 10.84
CA TRP A 87 -11.23 0.95 9.95
C TRP A 87 -11.31 -0.38 10.72
N ILE A 88 -10.39 -0.63 11.66
CA ILE A 88 -10.42 -1.85 12.49
C ILE A 88 -11.73 -1.91 13.28
N PHE A 89 -12.12 -0.81 13.93
CA PHE A 89 -13.36 -0.75 14.69
C PHE A 89 -14.58 -1.03 13.79
N TRP A 90 -14.67 -0.34 12.66
CA TRP A 90 -15.76 -0.51 11.71
C TRP A 90 -15.85 -1.94 11.17
N CYS A 91 -14.72 -2.56 10.82
CA CYS A 91 -14.68 -3.91 10.28
C CYS A 91 -15.04 -4.97 11.33
N VAL A 92 -14.38 -4.94 12.50
CA VAL A 92 -14.61 -5.91 13.59
C VAL A 92 -16.06 -5.84 14.02
N ARG A 93 -16.62 -4.64 14.18
CA ARG A 93 -18.03 -4.48 14.51
C ARG A 93 -18.95 -5.03 13.44
N GLY A 94 -18.67 -4.76 12.18
CA GLY A 94 -19.42 -5.35 11.07
C GLY A 94 -19.47 -6.88 11.13
N ILE A 95 -18.31 -7.51 11.35
CA ILE A 95 -18.16 -8.97 11.41
C ILE A 95 -18.91 -9.57 12.60
N VAL A 96 -18.73 -8.98 13.78
CA VAL A 96 -19.32 -9.47 15.04
C VAL A 96 -20.85 -9.31 15.01
N GLU A 97 -21.37 -8.15 14.60
CA GLU A 97 -22.81 -7.91 14.52
C GLU A 97 -23.48 -8.81 13.47
N ASN A 98 -22.84 -9.01 12.32
CA ASN A 98 -23.31 -9.97 11.31
C ASN A 98 -23.36 -11.40 11.86
N TYR A 99 -22.36 -11.83 12.62
CA TYR A 99 -22.34 -13.14 13.26
C TYR A 99 -23.47 -13.30 14.29
N PHE A 100 -23.69 -12.31 15.14
CA PHE A 100 -24.76 -12.35 16.16
C PHE A 100 -26.16 -12.27 15.56
N ARG A 101 -26.33 -11.74 14.34
CA ARG A 101 -27.56 -11.87 13.57
C ARG A 101 -27.76 -13.25 12.92
N GLY A 102 -26.78 -14.14 13.00
CA GLY A 102 -26.87 -15.53 12.53
C GLY A 102 -26.47 -15.71 11.08
N SER A 103 -25.96 -14.66 10.44
CA SER A 103 -25.50 -14.69 9.06
C SER A 103 -24.06 -15.21 9.01
N GLY A 104 -23.85 -16.34 8.36
CA GLY A 104 -22.50 -16.87 8.11
C GLY A 104 -21.77 -15.99 7.11
N ILE A 105 -20.53 -15.56 7.42
CA ILE A 105 -19.78 -14.71 6.49
C ILE A 105 -19.56 -15.40 5.15
N PHE A 106 -19.26 -16.70 5.16
CA PHE A 106 -19.04 -17.53 3.97
C PHE A 106 -20.31 -18.03 3.28
N THR A 107 -21.50 -17.75 3.82
CA THR A 107 -22.76 -18.14 3.15
C THR A 107 -23.15 -17.18 2.02
N ASP A 108 -22.55 -15.98 2.01
CA ASP A 108 -22.73 -14.94 1.00
C ASP A 108 -22.46 -15.44 -0.43
N ALA A 109 -23.17 -14.90 -1.41
CA ALA A 109 -23.00 -15.26 -2.82
C ALA A 109 -21.62 -14.90 -3.38
N PHE A 110 -20.98 -13.85 -2.85
CA PHE A 110 -19.66 -13.39 -3.25
C PHE A 110 -18.59 -14.48 -3.12
N TRP A 111 -18.59 -15.24 -2.01
CA TRP A 111 -17.61 -16.31 -1.77
C TRP A 111 -17.81 -17.52 -2.67
N LYS A 112 -18.96 -17.64 -3.32
CA LYS A 112 -19.24 -18.70 -4.31
C LYS A 112 -18.76 -18.29 -5.71
N HIS A 113 -18.43 -17.02 -5.91
CA HIS A 113 -17.92 -16.50 -7.17
C HIS A 113 -16.41 -16.75 -7.29
N PRO A 114 -15.88 -17.05 -8.50
CA PRO A 114 -14.43 -17.23 -8.71
C PRO A 114 -13.58 -16.09 -8.16
N ILE A 115 -14.08 -14.86 -8.25
CA ILE A 115 -13.37 -13.66 -7.77
C ILE A 115 -13.22 -13.64 -6.25
N GLY A 116 -14.26 -14.04 -5.49
CA GLY A 116 -14.17 -14.13 -4.04
C GLY A 116 -13.12 -15.16 -3.59
N ILE A 117 -13.05 -16.29 -4.31
CA ILE A 117 -12.04 -17.34 -4.08
C ILE A 117 -10.65 -16.84 -4.44
N LEU A 118 -10.49 -16.21 -5.60
CA LEU A 118 -9.21 -15.65 -6.04
C LEU A 118 -8.68 -14.58 -5.08
N LEU A 119 -9.56 -13.78 -4.45
CA LEU A 119 -9.16 -12.81 -3.43
C LEU A 119 -8.63 -13.51 -2.17
N LEU A 120 -9.29 -14.58 -1.71
CA LEU A 120 -8.80 -15.39 -0.60
C LEU A 120 -7.45 -16.04 -0.94
N LEU A 121 -7.29 -16.55 -2.16
CA LEU A 121 -6.04 -17.14 -2.61
C LEU A 121 -4.92 -16.10 -2.74
N PHE A 122 -5.24 -14.88 -3.20
CA PHE A 122 -4.28 -13.78 -3.26
C PHE A 122 -3.79 -13.37 -1.87
N PHE A 123 -4.70 -13.18 -0.92
CA PHE A 123 -4.32 -12.92 0.47
C PHE A 123 -3.61 -14.12 1.12
N GLY A 124 -4.03 -15.34 0.79
CA GLY A 124 -3.36 -16.57 1.20
C GLY A 124 -1.92 -16.64 0.69
N ALA A 125 -1.66 -16.25 -0.56
CA ALA A 125 -0.31 -16.12 -1.10
C ALA A 125 0.49 -15.05 -0.35
N GLY A 126 -0.15 -13.96 0.08
CA GLY A 126 0.43 -12.99 1.02
C GLY A 126 0.91 -13.61 2.34
N VAL A 127 0.05 -14.42 2.98
CA VAL A 127 0.40 -15.13 4.22
C VAL A 127 1.52 -16.13 3.99
N LEU A 128 1.43 -16.94 2.93
CA LEU A 128 2.46 -17.93 2.59
C LEU A 128 3.80 -17.27 2.28
N SER A 129 3.79 -16.13 1.57
CA SER A 129 4.96 -15.33 1.30
C SER A 129 5.62 -14.86 2.59
N LEU A 130 4.87 -14.35 3.56
CA LEU A 130 5.43 -13.96 4.85
C LEU A 130 6.06 -15.15 5.58
N ILE A 131 5.37 -16.30 5.64
CA ILE A 131 5.89 -17.53 6.26
C ILE A 131 7.17 -18.01 5.57
N ALA A 132 7.23 -17.91 4.23
CA ALA A 132 8.40 -18.25 3.45
C ALA A 132 9.63 -17.36 3.75
N ASN A 133 9.44 -16.25 4.45
CA ASN A 133 10.44 -15.24 4.74
C ASN A 133 10.57 -14.99 6.25
N PRO A 134 11.03 -16.01 7.03
CA PRO A 134 11.10 -15.93 8.50
C PRO A 134 12.01 -14.80 8.99
N ASP A 135 12.92 -14.32 8.16
CA ASP A 135 13.81 -13.20 8.45
C ASP A 135 13.06 -11.90 8.78
N LEU A 136 11.90 -11.65 8.14
CA LEU A 136 11.04 -10.52 8.49
C LEU A 136 10.58 -10.61 9.95
N PHE A 137 10.25 -11.82 10.42
CA PHE A 137 9.86 -12.06 11.81
C PHE A 137 11.04 -11.99 12.76
N PHE A 138 12.21 -12.50 12.37
CA PHE A 138 13.42 -12.40 13.20
C PHE A 138 13.84 -10.96 13.45
N ASP A 139 13.61 -10.05 12.51
CA ASP A 139 13.90 -8.64 12.68
C ASP A 139 12.95 -7.94 13.67
N PHE A 140 11.79 -8.50 14.00
CA PHE A 140 10.87 -7.93 15.02
C PHE A 140 11.52 -7.75 16.39
N ARG A 141 12.54 -8.57 16.71
CA ARG A 141 13.29 -8.43 17.96
C ARG A 141 13.97 -7.07 18.11
N PHE A 142 14.24 -6.39 17.00
CA PHE A 142 14.85 -5.07 16.99
C PHE A 142 13.82 -3.93 17.14
N TYR A 143 12.53 -4.25 17.02
CA TYR A 143 11.40 -3.31 17.01
C TYR A 143 10.41 -3.52 18.18
N GLN A 144 10.87 -4.12 19.30
CA GLN A 144 10.05 -4.50 20.47
C GLN A 144 9.33 -3.32 21.16
N LYS A 145 8.12 -2.94 20.68
CA LYS A 145 7.32 -1.83 21.25
C LYS A 145 5.78 -2.04 21.29
N GLY A 146 5.29 -3.27 21.23
CA GLY A 146 3.87 -3.57 21.45
C GLY A 146 2.93 -3.11 20.32
N TRP A 147 1.63 -2.96 20.61
CA TRP A 147 0.56 -2.75 19.62
C TRP A 147 0.67 -1.46 18.80
N PHE A 148 1.20 -0.38 19.38
CA PHE A 148 1.40 0.88 18.66
C PHE A 148 2.25 0.70 17.39
N TRP A 149 3.26 -0.16 17.46
CA TRP A 149 4.17 -0.33 16.33
C TRP A 149 3.51 -1.06 15.16
N PHE A 150 2.53 -1.95 15.42
CA PHE A 150 1.69 -2.51 14.35
C PHE A 150 0.86 -1.41 13.66
N LEU A 151 0.35 -0.43 14.41
CA LEU A 151 -0.42 0.67 13.84
C LEU A 151 0.47 1.71 13.14
N HIS A 152 1.66 2.01 13.65
CA HIS A 152 2.58 2.99 13.06
C HIS A 152 3.36 2.45 11.86
N SER A 153 3.54 1.13 11.75
CA SER A 153 4.61 0.55 10.94
C SER A 153 4.70 1.14 9.53
N THR A 154 5.92 1.47 9.11
CA THR A 154 6.22 2.12 7.81
C THR A 154 6.75 1.13 6.77
N GLU A 155 6.77 1.49 5.48
CA GLU A 155 7.25 0.61 4.39
C GLU A 155 8.69 0.10 4.53
N LEU A 156 9.46 0.70 5.42
CA LEU A 156 10.83 0.33 5.77
C LEU A 156 10.91 -0.65 6.94
N GLU A 157 9.78 -1.03 7.51
CA GLU A 157 9.71 -1.84 8.71
C GLU A 157 9.10 -3.21 8.43
N PRO A 158 9.59 -4.26 9.09
CA PRO A 158 9.17 -5.62 8.77
C PRO A 158 7.72 -5.93 9.17
N ALA A 159 7.08 -5.14 10.07
CA ALA A 159 5.66 -5.31 10.41
C ALA A 159 4.71 -4.74 9.36
N TYR A 160 5.17 -3.82 8.52
CA TYR A 160 4.32 -3.19 7.52
C TYR A 160 3.66 -4.16 6.54
N PRO A 161 4.40 -5.16 6.00
CA PRO A 161 3.80 -6.28 5.28
C PRO A 161 2.62 -6.95 5.99
N ILE A 162 2.77 -7.23 7.29
CA ILE A 162 1.74 -7.88 8.11
C ILE A 162 0.56 -6.93 8.31
N LYS A 163 0.83 -5.66 8.63
CA LYS A 163 -0.16 -4.62 8.81
C LYS A 163 -1.04 -4.45 7.58
N LEU A 164 -0.44 -4.26 6.40
CA LEU A 164 -1.20 -4.08 5.16
C LEU A 164 -2.05 -5.31 4.83
N LEU A 165 -1.46 -6.51 4.95
CA LEU A 165 -2.15 -7.76 4.67
C LEU A 165 -3.36 -7.97 5.62
N LEU A 166 -3.16 -7.79 6.92
CA LEU A 166 -4.21 -7.97 7.92
C LEU A 166 -5.35 -6.97 7.71
N LEU A 167 -5.02 -5.71 7.44
CA LEU A 167 -6.03 -4.68 7.20
C LEU A 167 -6.78 -4.90 5.89
N GLY A 168 -6.12 -5.41 4.85
CA GLY A 168 -6.79 -5.78 3.59
C GLY A 168 -7.80 -6.91 3.79
N ILE A 169 -7.40 -7.99 4.50
CA ILE A 169 -8.28 -9.10 4.86
C ILE A 169 -9.44 -8.57 5.72
N LEU A 170 -9.13 -7.83 6.78
CA LEU A 170 -10.12 -7.30 7.71
C LEU A 170 -11.13 -6.39 7.00
N PHE A 171 -10.68 -5.54 6.07
CA PHE A 171 -11.54 -4.69 5.26
C PHE A 171 -12.47 -5.49 4.34
N LEU A 172 -11.96 -6.50 3.62
CA LEU A 172 -12.80 -7.34 2.76
C LEU A 172 -13.92 -8.02 3.56
N PHE A 173 -13.57 -8.67 4.67
CA PHE A 173 -14.53 -9.35 5.53
C PHE A 173 -15.49 -8.34 6.19
N GLY A 174 -14.99 -7.19 6.65
CA GLY A 174 -15.77 -6.11 7.23
C GLY A 174 -16.80 -5.55 6.26
N LEU A 175 -16.42 -5.29 5.01
CA LEU A 175 -17.31 -4.76 3.97
C LEU A 175 -18.44 -5.74 3.64
N ILE A 176 -18.14 -7.02 3.45
CA ILE A 176 -19.16 -8.05 3.20
C ILE A 176 -20.07 -8.24 4.41
N ALA A 177 -19.50 -8.25 5.62
CA ALA A 177 -20.29 -8.38 6.85
C ALA A 177 -21.23 -7.19 7.06
N ARG A 178 -20.76 -5.96 6.80
CA ARG A 178 -21.58 -4.74 6.88
C ARG A 178 -22.70 -4.76 5.87
N LYS A 179 -22.38 -5.14 4.63
CA LYS A 179 -23.37 -5.33 3.57
C LYS A 179 -24.48 -6.30 3.98
N ASN A 180 -24.12 -7.42 4.60
CA ASN A 180 -25.07 -8.46 5.01
C ASN A 180 -25.87 -8.06 6.24
N TRP A 181 -25.22 -7.36 7.17
CA TRP A 181 -25.88 -6.84 8.36
C TRP A 181 -26.90 -5.74 8.02
N LEU A 182 -26.52 -4.77 7.19
CA LEU A 182 -27.30 -3.55 6.91
C LEU A 182 -28.06 -3.60 5.58
N GLY A 183 -27.99 -4.71 4.85
CA GLY A 183 -28.56 -4.88 3.51
C GLY A 183 -30.06 -5.14 3.47
N ASP A 184 -30.66 -5.63 4.56
CA ASP A 184 -32.07 -6.07 4.61
C ASP A 184 -33.10 -4.94 4.81
N ILE A 185 -32.75 -3.68 4.56
CA ILE A 185 -33.61 -2.54 4.94
C ILE A 185 -34.81 -2.30 3.99
N SER A 186 -34.87 -2.87 2.78
CA SER A 186 -36.12 -2.92 2.00
C SER A 186 -36.02 -3.85 0.79
N GLY A 187 -36.98 -4.76 0.63
CA GLY A 187 -37.08 -5.71 -0.49
C GLY A 187 -37.36 -5.07 -1.86
N SER A 188 -37.21 -3.75 -2.02
CA SER A 188 -37.58 -3.01 -3.23
C SER A 188 -36.42 -2.29 -3.95
N SER A 189 -35.20 -2.29 -3.38
CA SER A 189 -34.07 -1.59 -4.02
C SER A 189 -33.01 -2.58 -4.54
N ALA A 190 -32.71 -2.52 -5.84
CA ALA A 190 -31.71 -3.36 -6.51
C ALA A 190 -30.24 -3.05 -6.12
N VAL A 191 -30.02 -2.14 -5.17
CA VAL A 191 -28.71 -1.58 -4.80
C VAL A 191 -28.53 -1.63 -3.28
N ASN A 192 -27.50 -2.34 -2.82
CA ASN A 192 -27.23 -2.45 -1.38
C ASN A 192 -26.91 -1.06 -0.77
N PRO A 193 -27.53 -0.68 0.36
CA PRO A 193 -27.35 0.63 0.97
C PRO A 193 -25.91 0.90 1.41
N VAL A 194 -25.19 -0.11 1.91
CA VAL A 194 -23.79 0.04 2.34
C VAL A 194 -22.90 0.42 1.16
N TYR A 195 -23.07 -0.24 0.02
CA TYR A 195 -22.30 0.06 -1.18
C TYR A 195 -22.59 1.46 -1.71
N ARG A 196 -23.87 1.87 -1.74
CA ARG A 196 -24.26 3.23 -2.14
C ARG A 196 -23.65 4.29 -1.23
N VAL A 197 -23.71 4.08 0.09
CA VAL A 197 -23.21 5.02 1.08
C VAL A 197 -21.69 5.10 1.08
N PHE A 198 -21.00 3.96 0.95
CA PHE A 198 -19.54 3.91 0.79
C PHE A 198 -19.10 4.66 -0.48
N ALA A 199 -19.72 4.38 -1.62
CA ALA A 199 -19.41 5.06 -2.88
C ALA A 199 -19.68 6.57 -2.79
N SER A 200 -20.77 6.97 -2.12
CA SER A 200 -21.09 8.38 -1.90
C SER A 200 -20.03 9.08 -1.03
N GLY A 201 -19.53 8.41 0.01
CA GLY A 201 -18.43 8.91 0.84
C GLY A 201 -17.15 9.10 0.02
N VAL A 202 -16.79 8.14 -0.83
CA VAL A 202 -15.65 8.26 -1.76
C VAL A 202 -15.82 9.50 -2.66
N VAL A 203 -16.99 9.67 -3.28
CA VAL A 203 -17.28 10.81 -4.18
C VAL A 203 -17.17 12.15 -3.45
N VAL A 204 -17.69 12.25 -2.22
CA VAL A 204 -17.60 13.47 -1.43
C VAL A 204 -16.14 13.78 -1.08
N GLY A 205 -15.34 12.76 -0.72
CA GLY A 205 -13.89 12.94 -0.54
C GLY A 205 -13.20 13.43 -1.83
N MET A 206 -13.58 12.92 -3.00
CA MET A 206 -13.08 13.41 -4.29
C MET A 206 -13.44 14.88 -4.50
N ILE A 207 -14.70 15.26 -4.29
CA ILE A 207 -15.15 16.66 -4.46
C ILE A 207 -14.34 17.58 -3.55
N VAL A 208 -14.23 17.26 -2.25
CA VAL A 208 -13.46 18.07 -1.29
C VAL A 208 -12.00 18.20 -1.74
N SER A 209 -11.36 17.09 -2.13
CA SER A 209 -9.96 17.13 -2.58
C SER A 209 -9.77 17.93 -3.89
N ILE A 210 -10.70 17.86 -4.84
CA ILE A 210 -10.69 18.67 -6.07
C ILE A 210 -10.84 20.15 -5.71
N THR A 211 -11.83 20.50 -4.88
CA THR A 211 -12.08 21.88 -4.45
C THR A 211 -10.85 22.46 -3.74
N VAL A 212 -10.27 21.73 -2.79
CA VAL A 212 -9.04 22.17 -2.09
C VAL A 212 -7.87 22.29 -3.08
N GLY A 213 -7.73 21.39 -4.05
CA GLY A 213 -6.69 21.47 -5.07
C GLY A 213 -6.85 22.66 -6.03
N TRP A 214 -8.08 23.04 -6.35
CA TRP A 214 -8.37 24.25 -7.13
C TRP A 214 -8.10 25.51 -6.30
N LEU A 215 -8.48 25.52 -5.02
CA LEU A 215 -8.14 26.61 -4.11
C LEU A 215 -6.61 26.76 -3.93
N GLU A 216 -5.86 25.64 -3.88
CA GLU A 216 -4.39 25.67 -3.88
C GLU A 216 -3.82 26.31 -5.16
N TYR A 217 -4.48 26.13 -6.30
CA TYR A 217 -4.07 26.72 -7.57
C TYR A 217 -4.38 28.22 -7.63
N PHE A 218 -5.59 28.62 -7.25
CA PHE A 218 -6.08 29.99 -7.42
C PHE A 218 -5.71 30.93 -6.27
N SER A 219 -5.52 30.44 -5.04
CA SER A 219 -5.19 31.25 -3.87
C SER A 219 -3.79 30.93 -3.33
N PRO A 220 -2.86 31.90 -3.39
CA PRO A 220 -1.55 31.80 -2.74
C PRO A 220 -1.64 31.57 -1.23
N GLU A 221 -2.66 32.13 -0.57
CA GLU A 221 -2.90 32.00 0.86
C GLU A 221 -3.23 30.55 1.23
N VAL A 222 -4.18 29.93 0.52
CA VAL A 222 -4.54 28.52 0.73
C VAL A 222 -3.34 27.62 0.49
N LYS A 223 -2.56 27.88 -0.56
CA LYS A 223 -1.32 27.16 -0.81
C LYS A 223 -0.32 27.28 0.34
N SER A 224 -0.11 28.47 0.88
CA SER A 224 0.77 28.71 2.02
C SER A 224 0.30 27.95 3.27
N ILE A 225 -1.00 27.94 3.53
CA ILE A 225 -1.62 27.19 4.64
C ILE A 225 -1.41 25.69 4.46
N LEU A 226 -1.63 25.15 3.25
CA LEU A 226 -1.39 23.74 2.95
C LEU A 226 0.10 23.37 3.06
N ASP A 227 1.00 24.23 2.59
CA ASP A 227 2.45 24.06 2.72
C ASP A 227 2.87 24.01 4.20
N PHE A 228 2.33 24.91 5.00
CA PHE A 228 2.54 24.94 6.45
C PHE A 228 1.99 23.67 7.09
N TYR A 229 0.77 23.26 6.74
CA TYR A 229 0.13 22.04 7.25
C TYR A 229 0.98 20.79 6.97
N HIS A 230 1.40 20.56 5.73
CA HIS A 230 2.21 19.37 5.36
C HIS A 230 3.56 19.35 6.08
N LYS A 231 4.24 20.51 6.18
CA LYS A 231 5.52 20.63 6.90
C LYS A 231 5.36 20.48 8.41
N TRP A 232 4.27 21.00 8.97
CA TRP A 232 3.99 20.87 10.39
C TRP A 232 3.68 19.43 10.78
N LEU A 233 2.93 18.71 9.94
CA LEU A 233 2.49 17.35 10.23
C LEU A 233 3.64 16.35 10.05
N ASP A 234 4.32 16.31 8.90
CA ASP A 234 5.37 15.30 8.61
C ASP A 234 6.78 15.87 8.39
N GLY A 235 6.97 17.19 8.51
CA GLY A 235 8.30 17.82 8.38
C GLY A 235 8.75 18.05 6.93
N TYR A 236 7.95 17.66 5.94
CA TYR A 236 8.27 17.84 4.52
C TYR A 236 7.03 18.03 3.63
N LYS A 237 7.24 18.59 2.43
CA LYS A 237 6.30 18.58 1.30
C LYS A 237 7.10 18.29 0.03
N PHE A 238 6.62 17.39 -0.84
CA PHE A 238 7.32 17.08 -2.09
C PHE A 238 6.77 17.92 -3.24
N SER A 239 7.28 19.13 -3.43
CA SER A 239 6.88 20.00 -4.53
C SER A 239 7.55 19.59 -5.85
N ALA A 240 6.77 19.04 -6.77
CA ALA A 240 7.24 18.62 -8.10
C ALA A 240 6.70 19.52 -9.22
N ILE A 241 7.52 19.76 -10.24
CA ILE A 241 7.15 20.52 -11.44
C ILE A 241 6.16 19.69 -12.26
N PRO A 242 5.02 20.25 -12.71
CA PRO A 242 4.07 19.53 -13.55
C PRO A 242 4.72 19.09 -14.87
N HIS A 243 4.38 17.89 -15.33
CA HIS A 243 4.84 17.45 -16.64
C HIS A 243 3.93 18.04 -17.73
N SER A 244 4.52 18.78 -18.65
CA SER A 244 3.83 19.23 -19.86
C SER A 244 3.79 18.10 -20.88
N LEU A 245 2.62 17.50 -21.11
CA LEU A 245 2.40 16.59 -22.23
C LEU A 245 2.12 17.35 -23.54
N ILE A 246 1.64 18.59 -23.44
CA ILE A 246 1.25 19.44 -24.57
C ILE A 246 2.08 20.73 -24.50
N PRO A 247 3.13 20.89 -25.32
CA PRO A 247 4.09 22.01 -25.21
C PRO A 247 3.45 23.40 -25.19
N PHE A 248 2.42 23.64 -26.01
CA PHE A 248 1.76 24.96 -26.10
C PHE A 248 0.90 25.30 -24.87
N LEU A 249 0.44 24.30 -24.12
CA LEU A 249 -0.32 24.50 -22.89
C LEU A 249 0.57 24.66 -21.65
N LYS A 250 1.90 24.52 -21.79
CA LYS A 250 2.85 24.62 -20.69
C LYS A 250 2.73 25.93 -19.91
N ARG A 251 2.36 27.03 -20.58
CA ARG A 251 2.14 28.35 -19.95
C ARG A 251 0.99 28.39 -18.93
N PHE A 252 0.03 27.48 -19.05
CA PHE A 252 -1.13 27.38 -18.14
C PHE A 252 -0.90 26.40 -16.98
N LEU A 253 0.22 25.66 -17.00
CA LEU A 253 0.58 24.80 -15.89
C LEU A 253 1.07 25.65 -14.71
N PRO A 254 0.71 25.28 -13.47
CA PRO A 254 1.25 25.97 -12.30
C PRO A 254 2.77 25.78 -12.20
N LYS A 255 3.44 26.66 -11.47
CA LYS A 255 4.88 26.52 -11.17
C LYS A 255 5.20 25.17 -10.50
N PHE A 256 4.28 24.64 -9.70
CA PHE A 256 4.32 23.32 -9.07
C PHE A 256 2.95 22.66 -9.21
N GLY A 257 2.90 21.37 -9.53
CA GLY A 257 1.63 20.65 -9.73
C GLY A 257 0.80 20.65 -8.45
N ILE A 258 -0.52 20.80 -8.58
CA ILE A 258 -1.44 20.81 -7.42
C ILE A 258 -1.43 19.45 -6.70
N GLN A 259 -1.54 19.48 -5.38
CA GLN A 259 -1.42 18.31 -4.52
C GLN A 259 -2.60 18.19 -3.55
N SER A 260 -3.38 19.26 -3.37
CA SER A 260 -4.51 19.29 -2.44
C SER A 260 -4.07 18.91 -1.02
N LEU A 261 -4.78 17.99 -0.37
CA LEU A 261 -4.47 17.45 0.96
C LEU A 261 -3.40 16.33 0.93
N PHE A 262 -2.74 16.11 -0.21
CA PHE A 262 -1.71 15.08 -0.37
C PHE A 262 -0.31 15.72 -0.41
N TRP A 263 0.69 14.96 0.00
CA TRP A 263 2.10 15.37 0.02
C TRP A 263 2.79 15.32 -1.34
N ASN A 264 2.15 14.71 -2.34
CA ASN A 264 2.63 14.59 -3.70
C ASN A 264 1.45 14.53 -4.69
N ARG A 265 1.60 15.21 -5.83
CA ARG A 265 0.67 15.20 -6.98
C ARG A 265 0.30 13.79 -7.46
N SER A 266 1.21 12.82 -7.39
CA SER A 266 0.94 11.45 -7.84
C SER A 266 -0.04 10.72 -6.93
N TRP A 267 -0.04 11.03 -5.63
CA TRP A 267 -0.97 10.44 -4.65
C TRP A 267 -2.36 11.02 -4.79
N PHE A 268 -2.45 12.34 -5.01
CA PHE A 268 -3.70 12.98 -5.36
C PHE A 268 -4.28 12.40 -6.66
N SER A 269 -3.43 12.23 -7.67
CA SER A 269 -3.84 11.68 -8.96
C SER A 269 -4.41 10.26 -8.86
N ILE A 270 -3.75 9.35 -8.15
CA ILE A 270 -4.24 7.97 -8.04
C ILE A 270 -5.51 7.88 -7.23
N TYR A 271 -5.65 8.68 -6.17
CA TYR A 271 -6.90 8.76 -5.40
C TYR A 271 -8.09 9.14 -6.28
N LEU A 272 -7.91 10.10 -7.19
CA LEU A 272 -8.95 10.48 -8.15
C LEU A 272 -9.25 9.36 -9.16
N ILE A 273 -8.22 8.69 -9.69
CA ILE A 273 -8.43 7.56 -10.63
C ILE A 273 -9.13 6.39 -9.94
N SER A 274 -8.72 6.01 -8.72
CA SER A 274 -9.31 4.90 -7.97
C SER A 274 -10.74 5.18 -7.50
N GLY A 275 -11.12 6.45 -7.38
CA GLY A 275 -12.48 6.89 -7.09
C GLY A 275 -13.44 6.86 -8.30
N LEU A 276 -12.95 6.87 -9.55
CA LEU A 276 -13.79 6.92 -10.76
C LEU A 276 -14.87 5.82 -10.82
N PRO A 277 -14.58 4.54 -10.54
CA PRO A 277 -15.61 3.49 -10.57
C PRO A 277 -16.76 3.77 -9.60
N PHE A 278 -16.46 4.33 -8.42
CA PHE A 278 -17.44 4.67 -7.40
C PHE A 278 -18.24 5.93 -7.73
N LEU A 279 -17.61 6.92 -8.39
CA LEU A 279 -18.30 8.08 -8.95
C LEU A 279 -19.37 7.65 -9.94
N PHE A 280 -19.00 6.84 -10.93
CA PHE A 280 -19.97 6.37 -11.91
C PHE A 280 -20.97 5.40 -11.31
N TYR A 281 -20.60 4.66 -10.25
CA TYR A 281 -21.56 3.86 -9.50
C TYR A 281 -22.66 4.74 -8.91
N CYS A 282 -22.30 5.87 -8.28
CA CYS A 282 -23.27 6.84 -7.76
C CYS A 282 -24.10 7.53 -8.87
N VAL A 283 -23.46 7.93 -9.97
CA VAL A 283 -24.14 8.61 -11.10
C VAL A 283 -25.18 7.70 -11.76
N PHE A 284 -24.91 6.39 -11.83
CA PHE A 284 -25.79 5.43 -12.50
C PHE A 284 -26.60 4.53 -11.54
N ALA A 285 -26.45 4.68 -10.23
CA ALA A 285 -27.27 4.00 -9.22
C ALA A 285 -28.74 4.43 -9.38
N GLY A 286 -29.59 3.51 -9.84
CA GLY A 286 -31.03 3.76 -10.11
C GLY A 286 -31.44 3.73 -11.58
N SER A 287 -30.57 3.29 -12.50
CA SER A 287 -30.83 3.31 -13.95
C SER A 287 -31.51 2.07 -14.55
N GLU A 288 -32.14 1.19 -13.78
CA GLU A 288 -32.56 -0.14 -14.28
C GLU A 288 -33.71 -0.14 -15.32
N ASN A 289 -34.34 1.01 -15.65
CA ASN A 289 -35.51 1.03 -16.54
C ASN A 289 -35.33 1.69 -17.93
N PHE A 290 -34.11 1.93 -18.43
CA PHE A 290 -33.96 2.59 -19.73
C PHE A 290 -33.60 1.62 -20.88
N LYS A 291 -34.64 1.11 -21.56
CA LYS A 291 -34.54 0.64 -22.95
C LYS A 291 -34.25 1.86 -23.84
N ILE A 292 -32.99 2.02 -24.26
CA ILE A 292 -32.62 3.05 -25.25
C ILE A 292 -32.97 2.51 -26.64
N GLY A 293 -34.13 2.94 -27.15
CA GLY A 293 -34.35 3.05 -28.59
C GLY A 293 -33.73 4.36 -29.05
N ILE A 294 -32.67 4.30 -29.86
CA ILE A 294 -31.99 5.49 -30.42
C ILE A 294 -32.91 6.30 -31.37
N PHE A 295 -34.11 5.81 -31.68
CA PHE A 295 -35.18 6.58 -32.31
C PHE A 295 -36.53 6.28 -31.64
N LYS A 296 -36.98 7.15 -30.73
CA LYS A 296 -38.40 7.53 -30.63
C LYS A 296 -38.58 8.76 -29.77
N LYS A 297 -39.39 9.68 -30.30
CA LYS A 297 -39.69 11.02 -29.80
C LYS A 297 -40.02 11.06 -28.31
N SER A 298 -39.53 12.11 -27.68
CA SER A 298 -39.83 12.57 -26.33
C SER A 298 -41.33 12.60 -26.05
N LYS A 299 -41.76 11.92 -24.98
CA LYS A 299 -42.85 12.43 -24.14
C LYS A 299 -42.30 12.74 -22.75
N VAL A 300 -42.77 13.89 -22.31
CA VAL A 300 -42.37 14.76 -21.22
C VAL A 300 -42.96 14.23 -19.91
N PHE A 301 -42.12 14.22 -18.87
CA PHE A 301 -42.41 14.14 -17.42
C PHE A 301 -43.25 12.99 -16.86
N GLU A 302 -42.64 12.22 -15.95
CA GLU A 302 -43.24 11.84 -14.66
C GLU A 302 -42.15 11.51 -13.61
N GLY A 303 -42.33 12.07 -12.42
CA GLY A 303 -41.66 11.88 -11.11
C GLY A 303 -40.28 11.21 -10.99
N GLY A 304 -39.26 12.01 -10.63
CA GLY A 304 -38.08 11.56 -9.86
C GLY A 304 -36.89 11.01 -10.64
N ALA A 305 -37.01 10.75 -11.94
CA ALA A 305 -35.89 10.31 -12.77
C ALA A 305 -35.13 11.52 -13.35
N VAL A 306 -33.87 11.72 -12.95
CA VAL A 306 -32.94 12.63 -13.64
C VAL A 306 -32.95 12.30 -15.14
N SER A 307 -33.48 13.21 -15.95
CA SER A 307 -33.64 13.05 -17.40
C SER A 307 -32.33 12.63 -18.06
N TYR A 308 -32.40 11.81 -19.12
CA TYR A 308 -31.25 11.37 -19.94
C TYR A 308 -30.33 12.54 -20.31
N ARG A 309 -30.90 13.70 -20.65
CA ARG A 309 -30.17 14.92 -21.01
C ARG A 309 -29.33 15.47 -19.84
N SER A 310 -29.84 15.36 -18.61
CA SER A 310 -29.13 15.78 -17.40
C SER A 310 -27.97 14.85 -17.05
N ARG A 311 -28.07 13.54 -17.32
CA ARG A 311 -26.95 12.61 -17.12
C ARG A 311 -25.81 12.81 -18.12
N TRP A 312 -26.12 13.14 -19.38
CA TRP A 312 -25.10 13.54 -20.37
C TRP A 312 -24.41 14.83 -19.98
N PHE A 313 -25.18 15.83 -19.56
CA PHE A 313 -24.63 17.07 -19.04
C PHE A 313 -23.71 16.81 -17.84
N LEU A 314 -24.14 15.98 -16.88
CA LEU A 314 -23.33 15.60 -15.73
C LEU A 314 -22.04 14.87 -16.14
N LEU A 315 -22.12 13.94 -17.10
CA LEU A 315 -20.93 13.25 -17.64
C LEU A 315 -19.96 14.23 -18.29
N SER A 316 -20.45 15.18 -19.10
CA SER A 316 -19.64 16.23 -19.71
C SER A 316 -18.98 17.14 -18.67
N VAL A 317 -19.73 17.57 -17.65
CA VAL A 317 -19.19 18.37 -16.54
C VAL A 317 -18.11 17.60 -15.79
N VAL A 318 -18.35 16.33 -15.45
CA VAL A 318 -17.36 15.45 -14.82
C VAL A 318 -16.11 15.36 -15.69
N LEU A 319 -16.24 15.08 -16.99
CA LEU A 319 -15.08 14.99 -17.90
C LEU A 319 -14.27 16.29 -17.95
N LEU A 320 -14.93 17.45 -17.98
CA LEU A 320 -14.25 18.75 -17.98
C LEU A 320 -13.54 19.03 -16.66
N VAL A 321 -14.19 18.79 -15.53
CA VAL A 321 -13.61 19.01 -14.19
C VAL A 321 -12.40 18.10 -13.98
N PHE A 322 -12.51 16.81 -14.30
CA PHE A 322 -11.38 15.88 -14.18
C PHE A 322 -10.27 16.20 -15.19
N GLY A 323 -10.62 16.58 -16.43
CA GLY A 323 -9.64 16.99 -17.45
C GLY A 323 -8.81 18.20 -17.00
N ALA A 324 -9.46 19.25 -16.51
CA ALA A 324 -8.78 20.43 -15.95
C ALA A 324 -7.94 20.07 -14.72
N THR A 325 -8.49 19.26 -13.82
CA THR A 325 -7.80 18.85 -12.59
C THR A 325 -6.54 18.03 -12.90
N PHE A 326 -6.63 16.99 -13.74
CA PHE A 326 -5.45 16.19 -14.11
C PHE A 326 -4.41 17.00 -14.88
N PHE A 327 -4.84 17.97 -15.69
CA PHE A 327 -3.94 18.91 -16.34
C PHE A 327 -3.14 19.73 -15.31
N TRP A 328 -3.79 20.33 -14.32
CA TRP A 328 -3.12 21.12 -13.27
C TRP A 328 -2.29 20.28 -12.28
N ILE A 329 -2.69 19.03 -12.03
CA ILE A 329 -1.85 18.06 -11.28
C ILE A 329 -0.55 17.81 -12.06
N GLY A 330 -0.65 17.64 -13.39
CA GLY A 330 0.49 17.42 -14.27
C GLY A 330 1.22 16.09 -14.01
N ALA A 331 0.54 15.07 -13.47
CA ALA A 331 1.08 13.73 -13.26
C ALA A 331 0.84 12.87 -14.51
N ARG A 332 1.92 12.37 -15.14
CA ARG A 332 1.84 11.60 -16.40
C ARG A 332 0.95 10.35 -16.29
N GLY A 333 1.10 9.58 -15.20
CA GLY A 333 0.30 8.38 -14.97
C GLY A 333 -1.19 8.68 -14.84
N GLY A 334 -1.54 9.77 -14.14
CA GLY A 334 -2.92 10.25 -14.00
C GLY A 334 -3.56 10.61 -15.32
N ILE A 335 -2.88 11.47 -16.07
CA ILE A 335 -3.36 11.92 -17.37
C ILE A 335 -3.50 10.73 -18.32
N PHE A 336 -2.53 9.82 -18.37
CA PHE A 336 -2.59 8.64 -19.24
C PHE A 336 -3.75 7.70 -18.87
N SER A 337 -3.96 7.43 -17.57
CA SER A 337 -5.11 6.65 -17.10
C SER A 337 -6.45 7.33 -17.42
N PHE A 338 -6.55 8.65 -17.26
CA PHE A 338 -7.77 9.39 -17.58
C PHE A 338 -8.05 9.44 -19.09
N VAL A 339 -7.03 9.62 -19.92
CA VAL A 339 -7.17 9.53 -21.38
C VAL A 339 -7.58 8.12 -21.79
N THR A 340 -7.00 7.09 -21.16
CA THR A 340 -7.42 5.70 -21.36
C THR A 340 -8.90 5.50 -21.02
N PHE A 341 -9.37 6.06 -19.91
CA PHE A 341 -10.79 6.06 -19.57
C PHE A 341 -11.65 6.68 -20.69
N CYS A 342 -11.30 7.87 -21.18
CA CYS A 342 -12.04 8.55 -22.24
C CYS A 342 -12.06 7.74 -23.54
N VAL A 343 -10.90 7.24 -23.98
CA VAL A 343 -10.76 6.47 -25.22
C VAL A 343 -11.51 5.14 -25.13
N LEU A 344 -11.32 4.37 -24.06
CA LEU A 344 -11.98 3.07 -23.89
C LEU A 344 -13.50 3.23 -23.79
N SER A 345 -14.00 4.33 -23.19
CA SER A 345 -15.44 4.58 -23.05
C SER A 345 -16.15 4.69 -24.40
N VAL A 346 -15.43 5.03 -25.47
CA VAL A 346 -15.95 5.06 -26.85
C VAL A 346 -15.55 3.79 -27.60
N PHE A 347 -14.28 3.40 -27.55
CA PHE A 347 -13.73 2.30 -28.32
C PHE A 347 -14.38 0.95 -27.99
N ILE A 348 -14.82 0.75 -26.75
CA ILE A 348 -15.40 -0.53 -26.34
C ILE A 348 -16.90 -0.67 -26.65
N LEU A 349 -17.57 0.41 -27.06
CA LEU A 349 -19.00 0.41 -27.37
C LEU A 349 -19.40 -0.66 -28.41
N PRO A 350 -18.67 -0.86 -29.53
CA PRO A 350 -19.02 -1.87 -30.52
C PRO A 350 -19.01 -3.30 -29.96
N PHE A 351 -18.17 -3.59 -28.97
CA PHE A 351 -18.08 -4.93 -28.37
C PHE A 351 -19.35 -5.29 -27.61
N PHE A 352 -20.01 -4.30 -27.00
CA PHE A 352 -21.30 -4.48 -26.34
C PHE A 352 -22.48 -4.60 -27.32
N LEU A 353 -22.29 -4.29 -28.61
CA LEU A 353 -23.29 -4.47 -29.67
C LEU A 353 -23.32 -5.88 -30.26
N VAL A 354 -22.32 -6.73 -29.96
CA VAL A 354 -22.21 -8.10 -30.50
C VAL A 354 -23.40 -8.97 -30.07
N LYS A 355 -24.24 -9.35 -31.05
CA LYS A 355 -25.50 -10.07 -30.79
C LYS A 355 -25.35 -11.57 -30.54
N ASN A 356 -24.23 -12.21 -30.89
CA ASN A 356 -23.98 -13.64 -30.61
C ASN A 356 -23.35 -13.84 -29.22
N ARG A 357 -23.89 -14.78 -28.42
CA ARG A 357 -23.51 -15.01 -27.02
C ARG A 357 -22.12 -15.62 -26.90
N ASN A 358 -21.82 -16.61 -27.74
CA ASN A 358 -20.57 -17.34 -27.69
C ASN A 358 -19.43 -16.43 -28.16
N THR A 359 -19.65 -15.71 -29.26
CA THR A 359 -18.74 -14.69 -29.78
C THR A 359 -18.45 -13.59 -28.76
N SER A 360 -19.48 -13.02 -28.11
CA SER A 360 -19.31 -11.99 -27.08
C SER A 360 -18.51 -12.49 -25.87
N ARG A 361 -18.77 -13.71 -25.40
CA ARG A 361 -18.00 -14.31 -24.28
C ARG A 361 -16.55 -14.57 -24.65
N MET A 362 -16.30 -15.08 -25.85
CA MET A 362 -14.95 -15.33 -26.36
C MET A 362 -14.19 -14.01 -26.48
N PHE A 363 -14.79 -12.97 -27.06
CA PHE A 363 -14.18 -11.64 -27.14
C PHE A 363 -13.90 -11.04 -25.77
N ALA A 364 -14.84 -11.15 -24.82
CA ALA A 364 -14.62 -10.69 -23.44
C ALA A 364 -13.40 -11.36 -22.80
N ALA A 365 -13.27 -12.68 -22.96
CA ALA A 365 -12.15 -13.44 -22.43
C ALA A 365 -10.82 -13.07 -23.10
N ILE A 366 -10.80 -12.95 -24.43
CA ILE A 366 -9.62 -12.55 -25.21
C ILE A 366 -9.18 -11.14 -24.80
N LEU A 367 -10.10 -10.17 -24.78
CA LEU A 367 -9.77 -8.79 -24.45
C LEU A 367 -9.27 -8.65 -23.01
N ALA A 368 -9.96 -9.25 -22.04
CA ALA A 368 -9.51 -9.27 -20.65
C ALA A 368 -8.11 -9.89 -20.51
N SER A 369 -7.86 -11.01 -21.20
CA SER A 369 -6.56 -11.69 -21.17
C SER A 369 -5.45 -10.81 -21.77
N HIS A 370 -5.67 -10.22 -22.95
CA HIS A 370 -4.69 -9.33 -23.58
C HIS A 370 -4.39 -8.12 -22.72
N PHE A 371 -5.41 -7.53 -22.11
CA PHE A 371 -5.25 -6.34 -21.26
C PHE A 371 -4.42 -6.64 -20.01
N VAL A 372 -4.66 -7.78 -19.36
CA VAL A 372 -3.86 -8.23 -18.21
C VAL A 372 -2.43 -8.56 -18.62
N MET A 373 -2.27 -9.24 -19.76
CA MET A 373 -0.98 -9.64 -20.29
C MET A 373 -0.11 -8.40 -20.59
N MET A 374 -0.70 -7.31 -21.11
CA MET A 374 -0.01 -6.02 -21.26
C MET A 374 0.55 -5.48 -19.93
N GLY A 375 -0.17 -5.66 -18.81
CA GLY A 375 0.33 -5.25 -17.50
C GLY A 375 1.55 -6.04 -17.03
N ILE A 376 1.65 -7.31 -17.41
CA ILE A 376 2.82 -8.16 -17.12
C ILE A 376 4.01 -7.80 -18.03
N LEU A 377 3.78 -7.60 -19.33
CA LEU A 377 4.88 -7.29 -20.26
C LEU A 377 5.39 -5.86 -20.16
N PHE A 378 4.57 -4.90 -19.75
CA PHE A 378 4.98 -3.49 -19.66
C PHE A 378 6.27 -3.27 -18.85
N PRO A 379 6.41 -3.75 -17.61
CA PRO A 379 7.66 -3.59 -16.87
C PRO A 379 8.84 -4.32 -17.52
N LEU A 380 8.60 -5.48 -18.16
CA LEU A 380 9.64 -6.24 -18.85
C LEU A 380 10.14 -5.53 -20.10
N SER A 381 9.24 -4.89 -20.87
CA SER A 381 9.62 -4.13 -22.06
C SER A 381 10.43 -2.89 -21.70
N VAL A 382 10.09 -2.19 -20.61
CA VAL A 382 10.87 -1.05 -20.10
C VAL A 382 12.30 -1.47 -19.74
N ILE A 383 12.46 -2.61 -19.07
CA ILE A 383 13.78 -3.16 -18.69
C ILE A 383 14.55 -3.60 -19.94
N TRP A 384 13.90 -4.33 -20.85
CA TRP A 384 14.51 -4.87 -22.07
C TRP A 384 15.01 -3.77 -23.01
N MET A 385 14.15 -2.78 -23.29
CA MET A 385 14.46 -1.67 -24.20
C MET A 385 15.48 -0.70 -23.61
N ARG A 386 15.90 -0.88 -22.35
CA ARG A 386 16.75 0.05 -21.59
C ARG A 386 16.27 1.48 -21.83
N VAL A 387 14.99 1.76 -21.64
CA VAL A 387 14.44 3.13 -21.79
C VAL A 387 15.00 4.10 -20.71
N GLY A 388 15.77 3.55 -19.75
CA GLY A 388 16.41 4.22 -18.63
C GLY A 388 17.47 5.31 -18.85
N PRO A 389 18.04 5.58 -20.05
CA PRO A 389 18.94 6.73 -20.23
C PRO A 389 18.27 8.07 -19.92
N MET A 390 16.94 8.19 -20.07
CA MET A 390 16.19 9.42 -19.79
C MET A 390 15.64 9.52 -18.35
N ASP A 391 15.54 8.41 -17.61
CA ASP A 391 15.13 8.35 -16.20
C ASP A 391 15.84 7.18 -15.50
N PRO A 392 17.14 7.36 -15.16
CA PRO A 392 17.99 6.29 -14.62
C PRO A 392 17.51 5.81 -13.24
N GLU A 393 16.86 6.68 -12.47
CA GLU A 393 16.30 6.34 -11.16
C GLU A 393 15.17 5.33 -11.32
N ARG A 394 14.16 5.63 -12.14
CA ARG A 394 13.03 4.72 -12.38
C ARG A 394 13.45 3.36 -12.94
N PHE A 395 14.41 3.36 -13.87
CA PHE A 395 14.98 2.12 -14.39
C PHE A 395 15.65 1.28 -13.29
N SER A 396 16.38 1.92 -12.37
CA SER A 396 17.01 1.23 -11.25
C SER A 396 15.98 0.57 -10.31
N HIS A 397 14.82 1.20 -10.08
CA HIS A 397 13.75 0.63 -9.27
C HIS A 397 13.06 -0.57 -9.92
N PHE A 398 12.82 -0.50 -11.23
CA PHE A 398 12.26 -1.61 -12.00
C PHE A 398 13.21 -2.83 -11.98
N LEU A 399 14.50 -2.58 -12.22
CA LEU A 399 15.53 -3.62 -12.17
C LEU A 399 15.66 -4.23 -10.77
N ALA A 400 15.63 -3.41 -9.73
CA ALA A 400 15.62 -3.84 -8.34
C ALA A 400 14.42 -4.75 -8.02
N GLY A 401 13.21 -4.35 -8.42
CA GLY A 401 11.99 -5.14 -8.25
C GLY A 401 12.08 -6.50 -8.95
N LEU A 402 12.53 -6.49 -10.20
CA LEU A 402 12.76 -7.73 -10.97
C LEU A 402 13.82 -8.62 -10.31
N THR A 403 14.92 -8.04 -9.82
CA THR A 403 16.02 -8.78 -9.17
C THR A 403 15.54 -9.47 -7.89
N LEU A 404 14.71 -8.81 -7.07
CA LEU A 404 14.11 -9.42 -5.88
C LEU A 404 13.16 -10.56 -6.26
N GLY A 405 12.29 -10.33 -7.24
CA GLY A 405 11.37 -11.36 -7.71
C GLY A 405 12.08 -12.59 -8.26
N ILE A 406 13.15 -12.41 -9.06
CA ILE A 406 13.97 -13.53 -9.56
C ILE A 406 14.73 -14.23 -8.42
N GLY A 407 15.16 -13.48 -7.40
CA GLY A 407 15.80 -14.04 -6.22
C GLY A 407 14.88 -14.96 -5.40
N LYS A 408 13.56 -14.73 -5.44
CA LYS A 408 12.53 -15.50 -4.74
C LYS A 408 11.30 -15.73 -5.64
N PRO A 409 11.42 -16.53 -6.70
CA PRO A 409 10.44 -16.56 -7.78
C PRO A 409 9.11 -17.21 -7.41
N LEU A 410 9.08 -18.15 -6.46
CA LEU A 410 7.85 -18.85 -6.08
C LEU A 410 6.94 -17.95 -5.22
N LEU A 411 7.42 -17.52 -4.05
CA LEU A 411 6.63 -16.84 -3.04
C LEU A 411 7.09 -15.40 -2.75
N GLY A 412 8.09 -14.87 -3.47
CA GLY A 412 8.57 -13.49 -3.29
C GLY A 412 9.20 -13.21 -1.93
N GLY A 413 9.43 -11.93 -1.62
CA GLY A 413 10.05 -11.47 -0.37
C GLY A 413 9.10 -11.28 0.82
N GLY A 414 7.80 -11.15 0.59
CA GLY A 414 6.78 -10.75 1.57
C GLY A 414 5.81 -9.72 0.98
N PHE A 415 4.53 -9.74 1.40
CA PHE A 415 3.51 -8.79 0.94
C PHE A 415 3.95 -7.33 1.14
N GLU A 416 4.05 -6.51 0.09
CA GLU A 416 4.49 -5.09 0.21
C GLU A 416 5.83 -4.90 0.96
N SER A 417 6.73 -5.89 0.87
CA SER A 417 8.04 -5.88 1.55
C SER A 417 9.17 -5.25 0.74
N TYR A 418 8.91 -4.80 -0.50
CA TYR A 418 9.93 -4.28 -1.40
C TYR A 418 10.78 -3.18 -0.75
N GLY A 419 10.15 -2.20 -0.08
CA GLY A 419 10.85 -1.07 0.54
C GLY A 419 11.91 -1.53 1.54
N TRP A 420 11.52 -2.47 2.41
CA TRP A 420 12.43 -3.12 3.36
C TRP A 420 13.55 -3.91 2.67
N TYR A 421 13.25 -4.74 1.67
CA TYR A 421 14.27 -5.50 0.93
C TYR A 421 15.22 -4.63 0.11
N ASN A 422 14.72 -3.54 -0.46
CA ASN A 422 15.53 -2.63 -1.25
C ASN A 422 16.63 -1.99 -0.38
N GLU A 423 16.27 -1.55 0.82
CA GLU A 423 17.21 -0.97 1.77
C GLU A 423 18.20 -2.03 2.35
N CYS A 424 17.68 -3.21 2.70
CA CYS A 424 18.46 -4.25 3.38
C CYS A 424 19.34 -5.09 2.46
N CYS A 425 18.93 -5.32 1.20
CA CYS A 425 19.48 -6.39 0.36
C CYS A 425 20.04 -5.90 -0.98
N LEU A 426 19.45 -4.86 -1.59
CA LEU A 426 19.74 -4.49 -2.98
C LEU A 426 20.74 -3.35 -3.18
N ASN A 427 21.11 -2.61 -2.12
CA ASN A 427 22.08 -1.53 -2.25
C ASN A 427 23.49 -2.00 -1.88
N PRO A 428 24.29 -2.70 -2.71
CA PRO A 428 25.56 -3.31 -2.31
C PRO A 428 26.60 -2.34 -1.72
N GLU A 429 26.46 -1.03 -1.96
CA GLU A 429 27.35 0.00 -1.41
C GLU A 429 26.93 0.55 -0.04
N GLY A 430 25.72 0.26 0.42
CA GLY A 430 25.21 0.83 1.68
C GLY A 430 24.74 2.27 1.55
N ARG A 431 24.44 2.74 0.33
CA ARG A 431 23.78 4.04 0.17
C ARG A 431 22.29 3.88 0.54
N SER A 432 21.66 4.95 1.02
CA SER A 432 20.20 4.97 1.14
C SER A 432 19.60 4.98 -0.27
N SER A 433 18.66 4.10 -0.57
CA SER A 433 17.86 4.24 -1.80
C SER A 433 17.03 5.52 -1.68
N THR A 434 16.99 6.35 -2.73
CA THR A 434 16.18 7.58 -2.73
C THR A 434 14.68 7.29 -2.78
N TYR A 435 14.28 6.12 -3.30
CA TYR A 435 12.89 5.67 -3.33
C TYR A 435 12.78 4.22 -2.84
N HIS A 436 11.69 3.93 -2.13
CA HIS A 436 11.41 2.64 -1.49
C HIS A 436 10.31 1.86 -2.21
N THR A 437 10.10 2.16 -3.50
CA THR A 437 9.02 1.58 -4.29
C THR A 437 9.49 1.19 -5.69
N THR A 438 8.75 0.28 -6.35
CA THR A 438 9.05 -0.19 -7.71
C THR A 438 8.55 0.77 -8.80
N HIS A 439 7.68 1.71 -8.47
CA HIS A 439 6.89 2.51 -9.40
C HIS A 439 6.05 1.67 -10.39
N ASN A 440 5.67 0.45 -9.99
CA ASN A 440 4.86 -0.46 -10.80
C ASN A 440 4.23 -1.57 -9.94
N GLN A 441 2.90 -1.68 -9.94
CA GLN A 441 2.20 -2.65 -9.08
C GLN A 441 2.50 -4.11 -9.47
N PHE A 442 2.65 -4.44 -10.75
CA PHE A 442 2.94 -5.83 -11.17
C PHE A 442 4.33 -6.28 -10.69
N LEU A 443 5.33 -5.41 -10.79
CA LEU A 443 6.65 -5.67 -10.19
C LEU A 443 6.60 -5.69 -8.66
N GLN A 444 5.79 -4.86 -8.03
CA GLN A 444 5.59 -4.87 -6.58
C GLN A 444 5.01 -6.23 -6.13
N ILE A 445 3.99 -6.73 -6.84
CA ILE A 445 3.40 -8.05 -6.58
C ILE A 445 4.40 -9.16 -6.87
N PHE A 446 5.16 -9.11 -7.97
CA PHE A 446 6.13 -10.16 -8.28
C PHE A 446 7.29 -10.20 -7.28
N SER A 447 7.84 -9.05 -6.90
CA SER A 447 8.90 -8.95 -5.89
C SER A 447 8.43 -9.36 -4.50
N GLY A 448 7.19 -9.03 -4.14
CA GLY A 448 6.60 -9.35 -2.85
C GLY A 448 6.08 -10.79 -2.75
N LEU A 449 5.32 -11.26 -3.73
CA LEU A 449 4.53 -12.51 -3.65
C LEU A 449 4.95 -13.58 -4.68
N GLY A 450 5.95 -13.31 -5.51
CA GLY A 450 6.45 -14.22 -6.54
C GLY A 450 5.43 -14.47 -7.65
N ILE A 451 5.69 -15.51 -8.46
CA ILE A 451 4.81 -15.98 -9.54
C ILE A 451 3.45 -16.40 -9.00
N THR A 452 3.39 -16.98 -7.80
CA THR A 452 2.11 -17.42 -7.21
C THR A 452 1.17 -16.22 -6.98
N GLY A 453 1.66 -15.15 -6.34
CA GLY A 453 0.86 -13.94 -6.16
C GLY A 453 0.57 -13.21 -7.46
N LEU A 454 1.54 -13.16 -8.38
CA LEU A 454 1.36 -12.56 -9.71
C LEU A 454 0.26 -13.27 -10.52
N ALA A 455 0.19 -14.59 -10.46
CA ALA A 455 -0.85 -15.38 -11.10
C ALA A 455 -2.24 -15.06 -10.53
N PHE A 456 -2.41 -15.07 -9.20
CA PHE A 456 -3.69 -14.73 -8.58
C PHE A 456 -4.10 -13.28 -8.83
N TYR A 457 -3.16 -12.33 -8.76
CA TYR A 457 -3.41 -10.93 -9.06
C TYR A 457 -3.85 -10.73 -10.52
N SER A 458 -3.20 -11.41 -11.47
CA SER A 458 -3.54 -11.36 -12.90
C SER A 458 -4.91 -11.98 -13.16
N LEU A 459 -5.22 -13.11 -12.54
CA LEU A 459 -6.52 -13.75 -12.62
C LEU A 459 -7.63 -12.87 -12.03
N LEU A 460 -7.39 -12.17 -10.91
CA LEU A 460 -8.34 -11.23 -10.33
C LEU A 460 -8.75 -10.14 -11.31
N TRP A 461 -7.77 -9.50 -11.95
CA TRP A 461 -8.05 -8.51 -12.98
C TRP A 461 -8.74 -9.12 -14.20
N CYS A 462 -8.28 -10.28 -14.66
CA CYS A 462 -8.86 -10.95 -15.84
C CYS A 462 -10.33 -11.29 -15.62
N PHE A 463 -10.67 -11.89 -14.48
CA PHE A 463 -12.05 -12.22 -14.13
C PHE A 463 -12.90 -10.97 -13.88
N LEU A 464 -12.35 -9.92 -13.28
CA LEU A 464 -13.08 -8.65 -13.10
C LEU A 464 -13.43 -8.02 -14.46
N PHE A 465 -12.46 -7.91 -15.37
CA PHE A 465 -12.72 -7.42 -16.73
C PHE A 465 -13.67 -8.33 -17.49
N TYR A 466 -13.51 -9.65 -17.36
CA TYR A 466 -14.40 -10.61 -17.98
C TYR A 466 -15.85 -10.40 -17.51
N GLU A 467 -16.12 -10.28 -16.21
CA GLU A 467 -17.48 -10.07 -15.71
C GLU A 467 -18.06 -8.70 -16.15
N LEU A 468 -17.24 -7.65 -16.18
CA LEU A 468 -17.65 -6.33 -16.69
C LEU A 468 -18.02 -6.37 -18.19
N LEU A 469 -17.31 -7.15 -19.00
CA LEU A 469 -17.51 -7.28 -20.45
C LEU A 469 -18.60 -8.29 -20.82
N LYS A 470 -18.71 -9.38 -20.06
CA LYS A 470 -19.70 -10.45 -20.23
C LYS A 470 -21.12 -9.94 -19.92
N PHE A 471 -21.24 -8.83 -19.18
CA PHE A 471 -22.51 -8.25 -18.75
C PHE A 471 -23.45 -8.02 -19.95
N ARG A 472 -24.41 -8.94 -20.12
CA ARG A 472 -25.27 -9.03 -21.30
C ARG A 472 -26.69 -8.57 -20.98
N LYS A 473 -27.09 -7.53 -21.70
CA LYS A 473 -28.37 -7.38 -22.42
C LYS A 473 -29.72 -7.18 -21.71
N ASN A 474 -29.91 -7.37 -20.40
CA ASN A 474 -31.28 -7.23 -19.87
C ASN A 474 -31.63 -5.93 -19.12
N ASP A 475 -30.74 -5.23 -18.41
CA ASP A 475 -31.20 -4.07 -17.58
C ASP A 475 -30.30 -2.81 -17.57
N ARG A 476 -29.16 -2.77 -18.29
CA ARG A 476 -28.26 -1.60 -18.30
C ARG A 476 -27.88 -1.17 -19.72
N SER A 477 -27.77 0.15 -19.93
CA SER A 477 -27.40 0.72 -21.21
C SER A 477 -25.94 0.41 -21.58
N VAL A 478 -25.67 0.26 -22.87
CA VAL A 478 -24.33 -0.01 -23.43
C VAL A 478 -23.30 1.04 -22.98
N LEU A 479 -23.72 2.31 -22.94
CA LEU A 479 -22.90 3.41 -22.47
C LEU A 479 -22.46 3.23 -21.01
N VAL A 480 -23.39 2.83 -20.12
CA VAL A 480 -23.09 2.63 -18.69
C VAL A 480 -22.10 1.49 -18.50
N SER A 481 -22.29 0.37 -19.21
CA SER A 481 -21.33 -0.74 -19.18
C SER A 481 -19.94 -0.33 -19.69
N SER A 482 -19.90 0.48 -20.75
CA SER A 482 -18.65 1.01 -21.31
C SER A 482 -17.92 1.93 -20.32
N VAL A 483 -18.64 2.84 -19.67
CA VAL A 483 -18.08 3.75 -18.67
C VAL A 483 -17.58 2.98 -17.44
N PHE A 484 -18.31 1.98 -16.96
CA PHE A 484 -17.85 1.14 -15.86
C PHE A 484 -16.58 0.38 -16.20
N PHE A 485 -16.56 -0.33 -17.34
CA PHE A 485 -15.36 -1.02 -17.80
C PHE A 485 -14.16 -0.07 -17.89
N SER A 486 -14.36 1.08 -18.51
CA SER A 486 -13.30 2.06 -18.76
C SER A 486 -12.80 2.69 -17.46
N SER A 487 -13.68 2.92 -16.49
CA SER A 487 -13.29 3.47 -15.17
C SER A 487 -12.41 2.48 -14.41
N VAL A 488 -12.73 1.18 -14.44
CA VAL A 488 -11.92 0.12 -13.83
C VAL A 488 -10.62 -0.09 -14.61
N ALA A 489 -10.66 0.01 -15.93
CA ALA A 489 -9.49 -0.08 -16.79
C ALA A 489 -8.50 1.07 -16.54
N ALA A 490 -8.97 2.27 -16.22
CA ALA A 490 -8.10 3.40 -15.86
C ALA A 490 -7.34 3.16 -14.56
N VAL A 491 -8.00 2.56 -13.55
CA VAL A 491 -7.32 2.10 -12.31
C VAL A 491 -6.24 1.09 -12.66
N PHE A 492 -6.57 0.09 -13.47
CA PHE A 492 -5.60 -0.92 -13.92
C PHE A 492 -4.40 -0.30 -14.64
N VAL A 493 -4.62 0.60 -15.61
CA VAL A 493 -3.53 1.23 -16.37
C VAL A 493 -2.64 2.10 -15.49
N TYR A 494 -3.18 2.67 -14.40
CA TYR A 494 -2.34 3.41 -13.46
C TYR A 494 -1.25 2.50 -12.87
N SER A 495 -1.47 1.16 -12.80
CA SER A 495 -0.53 0.21 -12.18
C SER A 495 0.81 0.18 -12.87
N PHE A 496 0.85 0.67 -14.10
CA PHE A 496 2.05 0.69 -14.92
C PHE A 496 3.02 1.77 -14.42
N PHE A 497 2.50 2.81 -13.77
CA PHE A 497 3.25 4.00 -13.39
C PHE A 497 3.53 4.13 -11.89
N GLN A 498 2.75 3.44 -11.06
CA GLN A 498 2.93 3.43 -9.61
C GLN A 498 2.26 2.21 -8.98
N GLU A 499 2.89 1.63 -7.96
CA GLU A 499 2.24 0.84 -6.91
C GLU A 499 1.37 1.72 -6.00
N TRP A 500 0.34 1.18 -5.35
CA TRP A 500 -0.57 2.02 -4.56
C TRP A 500 -1.15 1.35 -3.32
N PHE A 501 -0.76 0.11 -3.02
CA PHE A 501 -1.24 -0.56 -1.81
C PHE A 501 -0.79 0.14 -0.52
N TYR A 502 0.26 0.95 -0.59
CA TYR A 502 0.69 1.79 0.52
C TYR A 502 -0.23 2.98 0.82
N LEU A 503 -1.04 3.42 -0.16
CA LEU A 503 -2.07 4.43 0.05
C LEU A 503 -3.32 3.74 0.57
N ARG A 504 -3.54 3.80 1.89
CA ARG A 504 -4.62 3.09 2.60
C ARG A 504 -5.98 3.22 1.92
N VAL A 505 -6.37 4.45 1.58
CA VAL A 505 -7.67 4.71 0.94
C VAL A 505 -7.78 4.06 -0.45
N VAL A 506 -6.71 4.11 -1.25
CA VAL A 506 -6.67 3.54 -2.61
C VAL A 506 -6.69 2.01 -2.52
N TYR A 507 -5.96 1.45 -1.56
CA TYR A 507 -5.93 0.02 -1.32
C TYR A 507 -7.31 -0.54 -0.97
N PHE A 508 -8.05 0.12 -0.07
CA PHE A 508 -9.41 -0.28 0.28
C PHE A 508 -10.40 -0.08 -0.88
N GLN A 509 -10.26 1.00 -1.65
CA GLN A 509 -11.03 1.19 -2.89
C GLN A 509 -10.76 0.07 -3.90
N TRP A 510 -9.51 -0.36 -4.08
CA TRP A 510 -9.15 -1.49 -4.96
C TRP A 510 -9.81 -2.80 -4.48
N ILE A 511 -9.74 -3.11 -3.18
CA ILE A 511 -10.42 -4.29 -2.63
C ILE A 511 -11.93 -4.21 -2.86
N ALA A 512 -12.53 -3.02 -2.69
CA ALA A 512 -13.96 -2.82 -2.86
C ALA A 512 -14.44 -2.97 -4.32
N LEU A 513 -13.59 -2.81 -5.34
CA LEU A 513 -13.98 -3.03 -6.75
C LEU A 513 -14.57 -4.43 -6.97
N PHE A 514 -13.95 -5.45 -6.37
CA PHE A 514 -14.37 -6.83 -6.57
C PHE A 514 -15.79 -7.13 -6.07
N PRO A 515 -16.16 -6.87 -4.80
CA PRO A 515 -17.52 -7.08 -4.33
C PRO A 515 -18.54 -6.17 -5.05
N PHE A 516 -18.19 -4.93 -5.40
CA PHE A 516 -19.11 -4.00 -6.08
C PHE A 516 -19.52 -4.45 -7.49
N PHE A 517 -18.59 -4.99 -8.28
CA PHE A 517 -18.78 -5.20 -9.71
C PHE A 517 -18.99 -6.66 -10.12
N THR A 518 -19.05 -7.59 -9.16
CA THR A 518 -19.13 -9.04 -9.46
C THR A 518 -20.34 -9.72 -8.85
N GLU A 519 -21.08 -9.02 -8.00
CA GLU A 519 -22.18 -9.58 -7.24
C GLU A 519 -23.52 -9.46 -7.98
N ARG A 520 -23.74 -10.27 -9.03
CA ARG A 520 -25.10 -10.53 -9.58
C ARG A 520 -25.22 -11.96 -10.11
N SER A 521 -26.19 -12.71 -9.57
CA SER A 521 -26.55 -14.09 -9.93
C SER A 521 -25.37 -15.06 -9.96
N ALA A 522 -24.91 -15.49 -8.78
CA ALA A 522 -24.01 -16.63 -8.69
C ALA A 522 -24.70 -17.87 -9.30
N ALA A 523 -24.07 -18.47 -10.32
CA ALA A 523 -24.31 -19.89 -10.58
C ALA A 523 -24.11 -20.63 -9.25
N LYS A 524 -24.97 -21.61 -8.94
CA LYS A 524 -24.85 -22.44 -7.73
C LYS A 524 -23.59 -23.31 -7.81
N VAL A 525 -22.41 -22.71 -7.67
CA VAL A 525 -21.17 -23.45 -7.44
C VAL A 525 -21.18 -23.82 -5.96
N ARG A 526 -21.63 -25.04 -5.67
CA ARG A 526 -21.46 -25.63 -4.34
C ARG A 526 -20.01 -26.06 -4.22
N PHE A 527 -19.19 -25.26 -3.54
CA PHE A 527 -17.92 -25.74 -3.01
C PHE A 527 -18.22 -26.72 -1.88
N ARG A 528 -18.18 -28.03 -2.20
CA ARG A 528 -17.98 -29.05 -1.19
C ARG A 528 -16.48 -29.20 -0.99
N PHE A 529 -15.99 -28.72 0.15
CA PHE A 529 -14.65 -29.06 0.62
C PHE A 529 -14.63 -30.56 0.97
N HIS A 530 -14.40 -31.41 -0.02
CA HIS A 530 -14.09 -32.81 0.25
C HIS A 530 -12.72 -32.89 0.94
N ARG A 531 -12.61 -33.74 1.97
CA ARG A 531 -11.39 -33.96 2.76
C ARG A 531 -10.16 -34.18 1.86
N LYS A 532 -10.31 -34.90 0.75
CA LYS A 532 -9.27 -35.12 -0.28
C LYS A 532 -8.75 -33.81 -0.91
N ASN A 533 -9.63 -32.86 -1.24
CA ASN A 533 -9.24 -31.58 -1.84
C ASN A 533 -8.52 -30.67 -0.83
N ILE A 534 -8.90 -30.73 0.45
CA ILE A 534 -8.18 -30.03 1.53
C ILE A 534 -6.77 -30.60 1.67
N THR A 535 -6.62 -31.94 1.69
CA THR A 535 -5.30 -32.58 1.78
C THR A 535 -4.42 -32.22 0.59
N ILE A 536 -4.96 -32.24 -0.64
CA ILE A 536 -4.20 -31.84 -1.84
C ILE A 536 -3.73 -30.39 -1.74
N LEU A 537 -4.60 -29.47 -1.29
CA LEU A 537 -4.25 -28.07 -1.11
C LEU A 537 -3.16 -27.89 -0.05
N LEU A 538 -3.25 -28.61 1.07
CA LEU A 538 -2.22 -28.58 2.12
C LEU A 538 -0.88 -29.12 1.63
N CYS A 539 -0.87 -30.24 0.89
CA CYS A 539 0.34 -30.77 0.28
C CYS A 539 0.96 -29.76 -0.70
N LEU A 540 0.16 -29.12 -1.54
CA LEU A 540 0.64 -28.09 -2.47
C LEU A 540 1.23 -26.87 -1.73
N ILE A 541 0.59 -26.43 -0.65
CA ILE A 541 1.12 -25.37 0.23
C ILE A 541 2.47 -25.77 0.81
N LEU A 542 2.59 -26.98 1.34
CA LEU A 542 3.85 -27.48 1.90
C LEU A 542 4.95 -27.54 0.83
N VAL A 543 4.66 -28.08 -0.35
CA VAL A 543 5.60 -28.15 -1.48
C VAL A 543 6.07 -26.75 -1.88
N LEU A 544 5.16 -25.77 -1.97
CA LEU A 544 5.53 -24.38 -2.29
C LEU A 544 6.43 -23.76 -1.21
N LEU A 545 6.11 -23.97 0.07
CA LEU A 545 6.91 -23.46 1.18
C LEU A 545 8.30 -24.10 1.23
N PHE A 546 8.39 -25.43 1.21
CA PHE A 546 9.66 -26.15 1.19
C PHE A 546 10.48 -25.82 -0.05
N GLY A 547 9.86 -25.74 -1.23
CA GLY A 547 10.51 -25.33 -2.47
C GLY A 547 11.07 -23.91 -2.37
N SER A 548 10.33 -22.97 -1.79
CA SER A 548 10.80 -21.59 -1.58
C SER A 548 11.99 -21.54 -0.61
N TRP A 549 11.93 -22.25 0.52
CA TRP A 549 13.01 -22.25 1.51
C TRP A 549 14.29 -22.92 1.02
N PHE A 550 14.17 -24.08 0.37
CA PHE A 550 15.31 -24.88 -0.03
C PHE A 550 16.01 -24.33 -1.29
N LEU A 551 15.23 -23.98 -2.32
CA LEU A 551 15.78 -23.54 -3.61
C LEU A 551 16.13 -22.05 -3.61
N PHE A 552 15.40 -21.24 -2.84
CA PHE A 552 15.50 -19.78 -2.87
C PHE A 552 15.68 -19.15 -1.47
N PRO A 553 16.70 -19.57 -0.69
CA PRO A 553 16.90 -19.03 0.64
C PRO A 553 17.32 -17.56 0.58
N THR A 554 16.95 -16.78 1.59
CA THR A 554 17.40 -15.40 1.66
C THR A 554 18.89 -15.32 2.04
N LYS A 555 19.75 -14.94 1.08
CA LYS A 555 21.22 -15.01 1.26
C LYS A 555 21.89 -13.70 1.72
N THR A 556 21.18 -12.57 1.76
CA THR A 556 21.81 -11.24 1.88
C THR A 556 21.05 -10.31 2.84
N PHE A 557 21.23 -10.48 4.14
CA PHE A 557 20.74 -9.48 5.11
C PHE A 557 21.86 -8.59 5.62
N ARG A 558 21.55 -7.30 5.63
CA ARG A 558 22.18 -6.30 6.49
C ARG A 558 21.36 -6.13 7.75
N SER A 559 21.19 -7.20 8.51
CA SER A 559 20.85 -7.01 9.91
C SER A 559 21.95 -6.16 10.55
N GLY A 560 21.61 -5.32 11.52
CA GLY A 560 22.60 -4.64 12.37
C GLY A 560 23.35 -3.42 11.82
N ILE A 561 23.39 -3.12 10.50
CA ILE A 561 24.09 -1.92 9.97
C ILE A 561 23.16 -1.15 9.03
N TYR A 562 22.74 0.05 9.46
CA TYR A 562 21.79 0.92 8.77
C TYR A 562 22.43 2.24 8.32
N PHE A 563 22.05 2.79 7.18
CA PHE A 563 22.50 4.10 6.71
C PHE A 563 21.30 5.05 6.63
N PRO A 564 21.24 6.13 7.44
CA PRO A 564 20.09 7.01 7.43
C PRO A 564 19.96 7.73 6.08
N PRO A 565 18.73 7.88 5.54
CA PRO A 565 18.50 8.66 4.34
C PRO A 565 18.93 10.10 4.55
N LYS A 566 19.53 10.71 3.52
CA LYS A 566 20.09 12.08 3.53
C LYS A 566 21.27 12.30 4.49
N GLY A 567 21.75 11.25 5.16
CA GLY A 567 22.99 11.30 5.93
C GLY A 567 24.21 11.48 5.03
N ARG A 568 25.29 12.06 5.57
CA ARG A 568 26.62 11.99 4.95
C ARG A 568 26.93 10.51 4.69
N GLY A 569 27.12 10.09 3.44
CA GLY A 569 27.17 8.68 2.97
C GLY A 569 28.24 7.76 3.59
N TYR A 570 28.96 8.23 4.61
CA TYR A 570 29.92 7.48 5.41
C TYR A 570 29.42 7.21 6.84
N LYS A 571 28.28 7.74 7.28
CA LYS A 571 27.73 7.49 8.62
C LYS A 571 26.79 6.28 8.59
N ALA A 572 27.12 5.24 9.34
CA ALA A 572 26.28 4.06 9.56
C ALA A 572 25.85 3.99 11.03
N TRP A 573 24.62 3.53 11.27
CA TRP A 573 24.02 3.31 12.57
C TRP A 573 24.00 1.80 12.81
N ILE A 574 24.51 1.38 13.95
CA ILE A 574 24.57 -0.03 14.32
C ILE A 574 23.36 -0.34 15.18
N LEU A 575 22.55 -1.29 14.76
CA LEU A 575 21.42 -1.78 15.55
C LEU A 575 21.91 -2.81 16.58
N GLU A 576 21.17 -2.97 17.67
CA GLU A 576 21.39 -4.07 18.62
C GLU A 576 21.44 -5.43 17.89
N GLY A 577 22.27 -6.36 18.34
CA GLY A 577 22.47 -7.69 17.75
C GLY A 577 23.62 -7.78 16.74
N ASN A 578 23.56 -8.83 15.91
CA ASN A 578 24.57 -9.14 14.91
C ASN A 578 24.24 -8.49 13.56
N GLY A 579 25.25 -7.92 12.92
CA GLY A 579 25.13 -7.32 11.61
C GLY A 579 26.25 -7.61 10.63
N LYS A 580 25.95 -7.48 9.33
CA LYS A 580 26.85 -7.80 8.22
C LYS A 580 26.71 -6.79 7.08
N MET A 581 27.83 -6.35 6.52
CA MET A 581 27.88 -5.50 5.33
C MET A 581 28.95 -5.99 4.35
N SER A 582 28.57 -6.20 3.09
CA SER A 582 29.53 -6.48 2.01
C SER A 582 30.39 -5.25 1.72
N LEU A 583 31.70 -5.46 1.57
CA LEU A 583 32.67 -4.43 1.21
C LEU A 583 33.19 -4.67 -0.21
N ALA A 584 33.96 -3.71 -0.75
CA ALA A 584 34.51 -3.81 -2.09
C ALA A 584 35.30 -5.12 -2.31
N SER A 585 35.15 -5.69 -3.51
CA SER A 585 35.81 -6.96 -3.89
C SER A 585 37.27 -6.80 -4.29
N ARG A 586 37.77 -5.57 -4.34
CA ARG A 586 39.15 -5.20 -4.65
C ARG A 586 39.86 -4.69 -3.40
N PRO A 587 41.19 -4.75 -3.33
CA PRO A 587 41.95 -4.25 -2.18
C PRO A 587 41.85 -2.73 -2.00
N GLU A 588 40.95 -2.30 -1.12
CA GLU A 588 40.69 -0.92 -0.73
C GLU A 588 41.00 -0.73 0.76
N LEU A 589 41.47 0.47 1.15
CA LEU A 589 41.68 0.80 2.56
C LEU A 589 40.41 1.47 3.12
N TYR A 590 39.91 0.90 4.21
CA TYR A 590 38.79 1.43 4.97
C TYR A 590 39.26 1.97 6.32
N LEU A 591 38.65 3.07 6.74
CA LEU A 591 38.79 3.65 8.07
C LEU A 591 37.42 3.66 8.75
N ILE A 592 37.33 3.02 9.91
CA ILE A 592 36.11 3.01 10.72
C ILE A 592 36.35 3.81 12.00
N THR A 593 35.51 4.82 12.25
CA THR A 593 35.50 5.60 13.49
C THR A 593 34.20 5.33 14.26
N PRO A 594 34.25 4.69 15.43
CA PRO A 594 33.07 4.53 16.28
C PRO A 594 32.72 5.84 17.01
N ASN A 595 31.44 6.07 17.27
CA ASN A 595 30.94 7.23 18.01
C ASN A 595 30.96 6.95 19.51
N ARG A 596 32.03 7.42 20.17
CA ARG A 596 32.30 7.19 21.59
C ARG A 596 31.19 7.65 22.54
N GLU A 597 30.38 8.66 22.17
CA GLU A 597 29.27 9.11 23.02
C GLU A 597 28.13 8.08 23.09
N MET A 598 27.83 7.43 21.97
CA MET A 598 26.82 6.36 21.91
C MET A 598 27.35 5.05 22.49
N ASP A 599 28.64 4.75 22.26
CA ASP A 599 29.29 3.54 22.77
C ASP A 599 29.36 3.49 24.30
N ARG A 600 29.20 4.60 25.02
CA ARG A 600 29.10 4.58 26.49
C ARG A 600 27.89 3.77 26.99
N ARG A 601 26.84 3.66 26.17
CA ARG A 601 25.58 2.96 26.50
C ARG A 601 25.49 1.56 25.89
N SER A 602 26.52 1.13 25.15
CA SER A 602 26.53 -0.12 24.41
C SER A 602 27.89 -0.80 24.40
N THR A 603 27.92 -2.03 23.90
CA THR A 603 29.14 -2.79 23.67
C THR A 603 29.17 -3.18 22.21
N LEU A 604 30.01 -2.49 21.42
CA LEU A 604 30.17 -2.71 19.98
C LEU A 604 31.45 -3.52 19.69
N SER A 605 31.29 -4.65 19.01
CA SER A 605 32.37 -5.45 18.45
C SER A 605 32.33 -5.34 16.91
N ILE A 606 33.50 -5.20 16.30
CA ILE A 606 33.65 -5.10 14.84
C ILE A 606 34.70 -6.12 14.38
N SER A 607 34.34 -6.95 13.41
CA SER A 607 35.28 -7.89 12.77
C SER A 607 35.12 -7.88 11.25
N VAL A 608 36.17 -8.27 10.52
CA VAL A 608 36.15 -8.30 9.06
C VAL A 608 36.58 -9.68 8.57
N SER A 609 35.88 -10.22 7.58
CA SER A 609 36.27 -11.45 6.87
C SER A 609 36.46 -11.15 5.39
N GLY A 610 37.52 -11.67 4.77
CA GLY A 610 37.82 -11.47 3.35
C GLY A 610 38.29 -12.77 2.70
N GLY A 611 37.55 -13.27 1.70
CA GLY A 611 37.78 -14.59 1.11
C GLY A 611 37.70 -15.68 2.18
N TYR A 612 38.74 -16.52 2.29
CA TYR A 612 38.89 -17.55 3.33
C TYR A 612 39.61 -17.07 4.60
N ARG A 613 39.99 -15.78 4.70
CA ARG A 613 40.81 -15.27 5.81
C ARG A 613 40.05 -14.26 6.67
N LYS A 614 40.28 -14.29 7.99
CA LYS A 614 39.85 -13.23 8.90
C LYS A 614 40.80 -12.04 8.77
N ILE A 615 40.26 -10.85 8.54
CA ILE A 615 41.04 -9.61 8.47
C ILE A 615 40.96 -8.96 9.85
N HIS A 616 42.10 -8.80 10.50
CA HIS A 616 42.19 -8.13 11.79
C HIS A 616 42.39 -6.63 11.59
N PRO A 617 41.39 -5.79 11.94
CA PRO A 617 41.56 -4.34 11.87
C PRO A 617 42.61 -3.88 12.88
N ARG A 618 43.46 -2.93 12.48
CA ARG A 618 44.46 -2.32 13.36
C ARG A 618 43.93 -0.99 13.90
N THR A 619 43.99 -0.81 15.22
CA THR A 619 43.68 0.48 15.86
C THR A 619 44.83 1.45 15.60
N ILE A 620 44.51 2.62 15.06
CA ILE A 620 45.44 3.72 14.81
C ILE A 620 44.97 4.92 15.62
N LYS A 621 45.79 5.38 16.56
CA LYS A 621 45.59 6.67 17.24
C LYS A 621 45.91 7.80 16.26
N GLY A 622 44.91 8.59 15.89
CA GLY A 622 45.10 9.85 15.17
C GLY A 622 45.22 11.04 16.12
N LEU A 623 45.40 12.25 15.56
CA LEU A 623 45.55 13.50 16.30
C LEU A 623 44.29 13.93 17.08
N LYS A 624 43.09 13.49 16.66
CA LYS A 624 41.80 13.85 17.31
C LYS A 624 40.91 12.65 17.67
N GLU A 625 41.04 11.50 17.00
CA GLU A 625 40.21 10.31 17.23
C GLU A 625 41.02 9.02 16.99
N GLU A 626 40.53 7.90 17.53
CA GLU A 626 41.02 6.55 17.21
C GLU A 626 40.25 5.96 16.02
N TYR A 627 40.99 5.35 15.09
CA TYR A 627 40.43 4.75 13.88
C TYR A 627 40.77 3.26 13.82
N LEU A 628 39.79 2.42 13.47
CA LEU A 628 40.04 1.05 13.03
C LEU A 628 40.36 1.07 11.54
N ALA A 629 41.56 0.65 11.17
CA ALA A 629 42.01 0.62 9.78
C ALA A 629 42.22 -0.83 9.31
N PHE A 630 41.68 -1.15 8.14
CA PHE A 630 41.92 -2.44 7.49
C PHE A 630 41.91 -2.30 5.97
N ARG A 631 42.51 -3.28 5.30
CA ARG A 631 42.52 -3.37 3.84
C ARG A 631 41.73 -4.60 3.42
N THR A 632 40.78 -4.42 2.51
CA THR A 632 40.07 -5.56 1.90
C THR A 632 41.02 -6.36 1.01
N VAL A 633 40.66 -7.61 0.71
CA VAL A 633 41.41 -8.49 -0.20
C VAL A 633 40.63 -8.71 -1.49
N LYS A 634 41.26 -9.30 -2.51
CA LYS A 634 40.55 -9.70 -3.73
C LYS A 634 39.51 -10.78 -3.37
N GLY A 635 38.24 -10.59 -3.75
CA GLY A 635 37.15 -11.53 -3.47
C GLY A 635 36.07 -10.95 -2.54
N LYS A 636 35.24 -11.81 -1.93
CA LYS A 636 34.12 -11.36 -1.07
C LYS A 636 34.64 -10.89 0.28
N ASN A 637 34.45 -9.61 0.60
CA ASN A 637 34.78 -9.02 1.90
C ASN A 637 33.50 -8.67 2.66
N ILE A 638 33.45 -8.96 3.96
CA ILE A 638 32.29 -8.74 4.83
C ILE A 638 32.75 -8.09 6.13
N LEU A 639 32.22 -6.91 6.42
CA LEU A 639 32.24 -6.28 7.74
C LEU A 639 31.15 -6.93 8.61
N LYS A 640 31.50 -7.39 9.81
CA LYS A 640 30.58 -7.93 10.79
C LYS A 640 30.59 -7.04 12.03
N THR A 641 29.41 -6.74 12.55
CA THR A 641 29.22 -5.98 13.80
C THR A 641 28.43 -6.81 14.79
N GLU A 642 28.71 -6.70 16.07
CA GLU A 642 27.86 -7.23 17.15
C GLU A 642 27.72 -6.12 18.19
N CYS A 643 26.49 -5.74 18.51
CA CYS A 643 26.25 -4.64 19.43
C CYS A 643 25.20 -4.99 20.46
N THR A 644 25.47 -4.75 21.74
CA THR A 644 24.50 -4.97 22.83
C THR A 644 24.32 -3.71 23.66
N LEU A 645 23.08 -3.36 24.01
CA LEU A 645 22.79 -2.21 24.87
C LEU A 645 22.97 -2.59 26.34
N ARG A 646 23.64 -1.73 27.13
CA ARG A 646 23.84 -1.97 28.57
C ARG A 646 22.57 -1.75 29.40
N GLN A 647 21.67 -0.87 28.95
CA GLN A 647 20.36 -0.66 29.57
C GLN A 647 19.26 -1.18 28.65
N LYS A 648 18.50 -2.16 29.13
CA LYS A 648 17.24 -2.57 28.50
C LYS A 648 16.17 -1.53 28.86
N THR A 649 15.52 -0.96 27.86
CA THR A 649 14.31 -0.15 28.06
C THR A 649 13.21 -1.03 28.65
N ASP A 650 12.58 -0.56 29.73
CA ASP A 650 11.43 -1.24 30.35
C ASP A 650 10.29 -1.43 29.31
N PRO A 651 9.88 -2.68 28.99
CA PRO A 651 8.81 -2.94 28.04
C PRO A 651 7.46 -2.38 28.49
N PHE A 652 7.23 -2.27 29.80
CA PHE A 652 5.97 -1.75 30.36
C PHE A 652 5.86 -0.23 30.27
N ARG A 653 6.95 0.47 29.93
CA ARG A 653 6.92 1.92 29.71
C ARG A 653 5.92 2.33 28.62
N THR A 654 5.64 1.44 27.66
CA THR A 654 4.63 1.65 26.60
C THR A 654 3.20 1.67 27.12
N LEU A 655 2.94 1.07 28.29
CA LEU A 655 1.63 1.05 28.96
C LEU A 655 1.38 2.31 29.80
N ASN A 656 2.36 3.22 29.94
CA ASN A 656 2.16 4.51 30.59
C ASN A 656 1.61 5.55 29.61
N PHE A 657 0.31 5.43 29.34
CA PHE A 657 -0.44 6.22 28.36
C PHE A 657 -0.48 7.73 28.64
N TRP A 658 -0.27 8.13 29.89
CA TRP A 658 -0.37 9.53 30.34
C TRP A 658 0.98 10.17 30.69
N SER A 659 2.09 9.56 30.27
CA SER A 659 3.41 10.14 30.44
C SER A 659 3.49 11.59 29.90
N ARG A 660 4.09 12.51 30.67
CA ARG A 660 4.24 13.94 30.29
C ARG A 660 5.09 14.14 29.03
N ARG A 661 6.04 13.23 28.79
CA ARG A 661 6.89 13.24 27.59
C ARG A 661 6.46 12.10 26.68
N PRO A 662 6.13 12.36 25.40
CA PRO A 662 5.78 11.31 24.46
C PRO A 662 6.96 10.36 24.29
N LEU A 663 6.65 9.07 24.09
CA LEU A 663 7.65 8.10 23.70
C LEU A 663 8.09 8.36 22.25
N ASP A 664 9.38 8.15 21.99
CA ASP A 664 9.92 8.22 20.64
C ASP A 664 9.24 7.15 19.75
N PRO A 665 8.56 7.53 18.66
CA PRO A 665 7.90 6.58 17.75
C PRO A 665 8.88 5.77 16.90
N GLU A 666 10.16 6.17 16.79
CA GLU A 666 11.17 5.46 15.97
C GLU A 666 12.17 4.65 16.84
N PRO A 667 11.79 3.49 17.43
CA PRO A 667 12.76 2.58 18.03
C PRO A 667 13.48 1.77 16.96
N ARG A 668 14.37 2.40 16.24
CA ARG A 668 15.55 1.60 15.93
C ARG A 668 16.28 1.50 17.26
N LYS A 669 16.43 0.31 17.84
CA LYS A 669 17.34 0.13 18.98
C LYS A 669 18.77 0.35 18.49
N ILE A 670 19.07 1.62 18.25
CA ILE A 670 20.35 2.08 17.75
C ILE A 670 21.30 1.89 18.91
N CYS A 671 22.15 0.91 18.73
CA CYS A 671 23.11 0.49 19.71
C CYS A 671 24.36 1.37 19.62
N SER A 672 24.80 1.72 18.41
CA SER A 672 25.96 2.58 18.20
C SER A 672 25.87 3.32 16.85
N GLN A 673 26.84 4.18 16.57
CA GLN A 673 27.05 4.81 15.28
C GLN A 673 28.52 4.71 14.89
N ILE A 674 28.80 4.33 13.64
CA ILE A 674 30.15 4.27 13.08
C ILE A 674 30.26 5.16 11.84
N ARG A 675 31.46 5.66 11.55
CA ARG A 675 31.80 6.32 10.28
C ARG A 675 32.71 5.41 9.48
N ILE A 676 32.30 5.01 8.28
CA ILE A 676 33.08 4.18 7.36
C ILE A 676 33.58 5.06 6.21
N ARG A 677 34.88 5.31 6.11
CA ARG A 677 35.50 6.11 5.05
C ARG A 677 36.39 5.24 4.15
N LYS A 678 36.24 5.42 2.83
CA LYS A 678 37.19 4.90 1.84
C LYS A 678 38.33 5.91 1.66
N LYS A 679 39.57 5.43 1.59
CA LYS A 679 40.75 6.31 1.52
C LYS A 679 40.94 7.04 0.17
N VAL A 680 40.02 6.90 -0.79
CA VAL A 680 40.10 7.64 -2.05
C VAL A 680 39.87 9.15 -1.82
N ASP A 681 39.13 9.51 -0.76
CA ASP A 681 38.77 10.90 -0.42
C ASP A 681 39.73 11.60 0.56
N LEU A 682 40.86 10.96 0.93
CA LEU A 682 41.82 11.50 1.90
C LEU A 682 43.27 11.24 1.45
N LEU A 683 43.84 12.20 0.73
CA LEU A 683 45.29 12.40 0.63
C LEU A 683 45.67 13.61 1.50
N PRO A 684 46.81 13.58 2.24
CA PRO A 684 48.13 13.27 1.69
C PRO A 684 48.82 11.98 2.20
N LYS A 685 49.74 11.50 1.35
CA LYS A 685 50.36 10.15 1.28
C LYS A 685 51.43 9.81 2.36
N LYS A 686 51.76 10.68 3.32
CA LYS A 686 53.04 10.55 4.06
C LYS A 686 53.01 9.71 5.35
N VAL A 687 51.88 9.54 6.04
CA VAL A 687 51.92 8.97 7.41
C VAL A 687 51.78 7.44 7.48
N LEU A 688 51.15 6.80 6.49
CA LEU A 688 50.82 5.35 6.58
C LEU A 688 51.77 4.42 5.81
N ARG A 689 52.56 4.93 4.85
CA ARG A 689 53.54 4.11 4.12
C ARG A 689 54.68 3.57 5.00
N LYS A 690 54.99 4.23 6.12
CA LYS A 690 56.06 3.80 7.04
C LYS A 690 55.69 2.61 7.95
N ARG A 691 54.40 2.31 8.20
CA ARG A 691 54.01 1.26 9.18
C ARG A 691 53.52 -0.08 8.60
N PHE A 692 53.25 -0.15 7.29
CA PHE A 692 52.85 -1.41 6.63
C PHE A 692 53.94 -2.03 5.73
N LYS A 693 55.16 -1.46 5.72
CA LYS A 693 56.32 -1.98 4.97
C LYS A 693 57.33 -2.75 5.82
N LYS A 694 57.13 -2.91 7.13
CA LYS A 694 57.95 -3.80 7.97
C LYS A 694 57.18 -5.10 8.21
N ARG A 695 57.73 -6.20 7.68
CA ARG A 695 57.22 -7.60 7.66
C ARG A 695 56.28 -7.92 6.49
N SER A 696 56.84 -7.87 5.28
CA SER A 696 56.65 -8.95 4.30
C SER A 696 57.31 -10.21 4.82
#